data_AF-A0A519U6J2-F1
#
_entry.id   AF-A0A519U6J2-F1
#
_cell.length_a   1.000
_cell.length_b   1.000
_cell.length_c   1.000
_cell.angle_alpha   90.00
_cell.angle_beta   90.00
_cell.angle_gamma   90.00
#
_symmetry.space_group_name_H-M   'P 1'
#
loop_
_entity.id
_entity.type
_entity.pdbx_description
1 polymer ?
#
loop_
_entity_poly.entity_id
_entity_poly.type
_entity_poly.pdbx_seq_one_letter_code
_entity_poly.pdbx_strand_id
1 'polypeptide(L)'
;MHLYFMTKNYIVWFILLFSAVQLYAQKNKNVKDLDLGLERNERGAKPSSDWLAFRGNYIIERDSVIKYNGKYSLTIKSPTGKLDKQGITAIPFSPDFEGKVLELRGYLKLQDVKGGYAGLFLRADGENGVLFPNFMWSEKLTGTKDWARYSVKVPMTEDVKEIWIGAGLYGGTGQVWADDLEVLIDGKEVSKAKKRTIYPASLDSTFLKGSEISLGNIDSEKIKKIALFGRIWGFLKYHHPGAYSGNLNWDFELFRLMPKIMSTKSAKEQDDVYIAWIKQLGEFKTKKPKELDLQKVKMMPDTKWIDGSEMGEELKTLLERVKYAESKPSYYMKIVDEVPVPHFKNESNYINNKNLDVGYRLLSLFRYWNIVHYYFPYKYLLDEDWSQVLESQIPHFVNASNELEYKKTVKSLIVRINDSHAYMTEYDFSLFRSGGLRFPPFEIKFVEDKPVITDFFDDELGKSSGMKRGDVILSVGNTPVEKMVAEKLPYISASNYPTKLRNLAPELLRTNDSVLNISFKRSDSVLEAKIRTYTRQFINVDKNSNYQDTCFKFISKGIAYLNVGSYSRKYLPNIVNEISKSNYLIIDLRWYPKESIVKELGEYLFEKPTPFVKFAKIADQPGLFTFDEPMKIGKANPSFYKGKIILLVNEVTQSNGEFTAMGFRQANGAIVIGSQTAGADGNVTPIINLPGGISTVFTGLGVYYPDGKETQRIGIVPDIVVKPTVKGVTEGRDEVLEKALEVIANSTKK
;
A
#
# COMPACT_ATOMS: atom_id res chain seq x y z
N MET A 1 5.63 1.48 -1.06
CA MET A 1 6.22 0.13 -1.24
C MET A 1 7.29 -0.21 -0.17
N HIS A 2 8.13 0.75 0.29
CA HIS A 2 9.23 0.45 1.21
C HIS A 2 8.87 0.14 2.68
N LEU A 3 7.65 0.47 3.16
CA LEU A 3 7.18 0.02 4.48
C LEU A 3 6.72 -1.44 4.50
N TYR A 4 6.52 -2.07 3.34
CA TYR A 4 5.86 -3.38 3.26
C TYR A 4 6.84 -4.55 3.02
N PHE A 5 7.99 -4.30 2.37
CA PHE A 5 8.87 -5.38 1.94
C PHE A 5 9.91 -5.84 2.98
N MET A 6 10.14 -5.10 4.07
CA MET A 6 11.21 -5.44 5.03
C MET A 6 10.83 -6.49 6.09
N THR A 7 9.63 -7.07 6.08
CA THR A 7 9.16 -7.89 7.21
C THR A 7 8.55 -9.25 6.84
N LYS A 8 8.66 -9.66 5.56
CA LYS A 8 7.86 -10.76 4.96
C LYS A 8 8.03 -12.14 5.60
N ASN A 9 9.15 -12.50 6.24
CA ASN A 9 9.35 -13.88 6.74
C ASN A 9 9.14 -14.07 8.25
N TYR A 10 9.26 -13.01 9.06
CA TYR A 10 9.07 -13.12 10.51
C TYR A 10 7.65 -12.71 10.93
N ILE A 11 7.05 -11.67 10.32
CA ILE A 11 5.72 -11.17 10.71
C ILE A 11 4.58 -12.15 10.37
N VAL A 12 4.69 -12.90 9.27
CA VAL A 12 3.62 -13.81 8.79
C VAL A 12 3.28 -14.90 9.82
N TRP A 13 4.25 -15.36 10.62
CA TRP A 13 4.02 -16.37 11.65
C TRP A 13 3.49 -15.80 12.98
N PHE A 14 3.81 -14.54 13.30
CA PHE A 14 3.24 -13.85 14.47
C PHE A 14 1.75 -13.52 14.30
N ILE A 15 1.30 -13.31 13.06
CA ILE A 15 -0.10 -12.99 12.74
C ILE A 15 -1.02 -14.22 12.86
N LEU A 16 -0.53 -15.42 12.52
CA LEU A 16 -1.36 -16.64 12.42
C LEU A 16 -1.85 -17.22 13.76
N LEU A 17 -1.21 -16.90 14.89
CA LEU A 17 -1.55 -17.48 16.20
C LEU A 17 -2.71 -16.78 16.94
N PHE A 18 -3.11 -15.58 16.51
CA PHE A 18 -4.04 -14.72 17.26
C PHE A 18 -5.43 -14.58 16.61
N SER A 19 -5.64 -15.10 15.40
CA SER A 19 -6.95 -15.07 14.73
C SER A 19 -8.00 -15.98 15.37
N ALA A 20 -7.59 -16.92 16.23
CA ALA A 20 -8.48 -17.91 16.85
C ALA A 20 -9.13 -17.47 18.19
N VAL A 21 -8.87 -16.25 18.69
CA VAL A 21 -9.26 -15.86 20.07
C VAL A 21 -10.26 -14.69 20.13
N GLN A 22 -10.98 -14.39 19.04
CA GLN A 22 -12.04 -13.36 19.05
C GLN A 22 -13.18 -13.65 20.03
N LEU A 23 -13.30 -14.88 20.56
CA LEU A 23 -14.29 -15.23 21.59
C LEU A 23 -13.90 -14.80 23.02
N TYR A 24 -12.62 -14.51 23.30
CA TYR A 24 -12.19 -14.05 24.63
C TYR A 24 -12.16 -12.52 24.77
N ALA A 25 -12.11 -11.80 23.64
CA ALA A 25 -12.06 -10.33 23.58
C ALA A 25 -13.40 -9.63 23.88
N GLN A 26 -14.47 -10.36 24.22
CA GLN A 26 -15.78 -9.76 24.55
C GLN A 26 -15.82 -8.98 25.87
N LYS A 27 -14.71 -8.84 26.59
CA LYS A 27 -14.58 -7.88 27.70
C LYS A 27 -13.51 -6.85 27.35
N ASN A 28 -13.94 -5.69 26.84
CA ASN A 28 -13.10 -4.50 26.74
C ASN A 28 -12.61 -4.12 28.15
N LYS A 29 -11.42 -4.59 28.53
CA LYS A 29 -10.77 -4.19 29.78
C LYS A 29 -10.01 -2.88 29.52
N ASN A 30 -10.13 -1.91 30.42
CA ASN A 30 -9.24 -0.75 30.39
C ASN A 30 -7.91 -1.16 31.01
N VAL A 31 -6.83 -0.46 30.65
CA VAL A 31 -5.50 -0.83 31.15
C VAL A 31 -5.40 -0.79 32.68
N LYS A 32 -6.18 0.08 33.33
CA LYS A 32 -6.21 0.27 34.79
C LYS A 32 -6.80 -0.94 35.52
N ASP A 33 -7.55 -1.76 34.79
CA ASP A 33 -8.23 -2.94 35.28
C ASP A 33 -7.40 -4.20 34.98
N LEU A 34 -6.15 -4.08 34.53
CA LEU A 34 -5.26 -5.20 34.22
C LEU A 34 -4.33 -5.53 35.38
N ASP A 35 -4.12 -6.83 35.63
CA ASP A 35 -3.15 -7.31 36.61
C ASP A 35 -1.71 -7.35 36.03
N LEU A 36 -1.14 -6.18 35.76
CA LEU A 36 0.20 -6.06 35.17
C LEU A 36 1.31 -6.51 36.12
N GLY A 37 1.08 -6.42 37.44
CA GLY A 37 1.99 -6.89 38.49
C GLY A 37 1.72 -8.32 38.99
N LEU A 38 0.69 -9.01 38.46
CA LEU A 38 0.34 -10.40 38.81
C LEU A 38 -0.04 -10.61 40.29
N GLU A 39 -0.58 -9.58 40.93
CA GLU A 39 -0.85 -9.53 42.37
C GLU A 39 -2.22 -10.09 42.77
N ARG A 40 -3.08 -10.43 41.81
CA ARG A 40 -4.43 -10.95 42.11
C ARG A 40 -4.40 -12.38 42.64
N ASN A 41 -5.25 -12.62 43.65
CA ASN A 41 -5.42 -13.93 44.27
C ASN A 41 -6.19 -14.87 43.34
N GLU A 42 -5.48 -15.64 42.53
CA GLU A 42 -6.02 -16.74 41.72
C GLU A 42 -5.46 -18.09 42.17
N ARG A 43 -6.27 -19.17 42.07
CA ARG A 43 -5.87 -20.51 42.51
C ARG A 43 -4.86 -21.15 41.54
N GLY A 44 -3.72 -21.59 42.08
CA GLY A 44 -2.70 -22.36 41.35
C GLY A 44 -1.62 -21.52 40.67
N ALA A 45 -0.64 -22.20 40.05
CA ALA A 45 0.56 -21.59 39.46
C ALA A 45 0.34 -20.88 38.11
N LYS A 46 -0.89 -20.80 37.60
CA LYS A 46 -1.18 -20.15 36.32
C LYS A 46 -1.03 -18.62 36.43
N PRO A 47 -0.68 -17.90 35.35
CA PRO A 47 -0.84 -16.44 35.27
C PRO A 47 -2.28 -16.02 35.58
N SER A 48 -2.47 -14.74 35.95
CA SER A 48 -3.84 -14.22 36.15
C SER A 48 -4.69 -14.46 34.89
N SER A 49 -5.99 -14.68 35.06
CA SER A 49 -7.00 -14.81 34.01
C SER A 49 -7.04 -13.67 32.98
N ASP A 50 -6.38 -12.55 33.26
CA ASP A 50 -6.13 -11.47 32.30
C ASP A 50 -5.10 -11.85 31.22
N TRP A 51 -4.13 -12.71 31.57
CA TRP A 51 -3.01 -13.12 30.74
C TRP A 51 -3.37 -14.34 29.88
N LEU A 52 -3.35 -14.15 28.57
CA LEU A 52 -3.45 -15.22 27.58
C LEU A 52 -2.07 -15.86 27.39
N ALA A 53 -2.01 -17.18 27.36
CA ALA A 53 -0.77 -17.93 27.14
C ALA A 53 -0.79 -18.56 25.74
N PHE A 54 0.10 -18.07 24.86
CA PHE A 54 0.37 -18.61 23.53
C PHE A 54 1.64 -19.45 23.62
N ARG A 55 1.43 -20.59 24.26
CA ARG A 55 2.44 -21.60 24.52
C ARG A 55 2.26 -22.70 23.49
N GLY A 56 3.30 -22.99 22.73
CA GLY A 56 3.44 -24.35 22.21
C GLY A 56 3.59 -25.30 23.40
N ASN A 57 4.75 -25.89 23.57
CA ASN A 57 5.10 -26.66 24.76
C ASN A 57 5.94 -25.90 25.80
N TYR A 58 6.01 -24.57 25.71
CA TYR A 58 6.61 -23.73 26.75
C TYR A 58 5.74 -23.72 28.01
N ILE A 59 6.40 -23.62 29.17
CA ILE A 59 5.74 -23.54 30.47
C ILE A 59 5.63 -22.06 30.83
N ILE A 60 4.41 -21.59 31.12
CA ILE A 60 4.12 -20.20 31.48
C ILE A 60 3.32 -20.17 32.78
N GLU A 61 3.90 -19.60 33.83
CA GLU A 61 3.43 -19.69 35.22
C GLU A 61 3.74 -18.42 36.01
N ARG A 62 3.22 -18.33 37.24
CA ARG A 62 3.65 -17.36 38.25
C ARG A 62 4.75 -17.95 39.12
N ASP A 63 5.74 -17.14 39.46
CA ASP A 63 6.82 -17.49 40.37
C ASP A 63 6.76 -16.59 41.61
N SER A 64 6.55 -17.19 42.78
CA SER A 64 6.50 -16.47 44.06
C SER A 64 7.87 -16.32 44.72
N VAL A 65 8.90 -17.00 44.21
CA VAL A 65 10.25 -17.06 44.77
C VAL A 65 11.16 -16.09 44.01
N ILE A 66 11.24 -16.21 42.69
CA ILE A 66 12.04 -15.33 41.85
C ILE A 66 11.14 -14.19 41.37
N LYS A 67 11.31 -13.01 41.97
CA LYS A 67 10.56 -11.80 41.62
C LYS A 67 11.40 -10.56 41.84
N TYR A 68 11.02 -9.48 41.17
CA TYR A 68 11.63 -8.16 41.33
C TYR A 68 10.88 -7.36 42.40
N ASN A 69 9.55 -7.36 42.35
CA ASN A 69 8.68 -6.64 43.28
C ASN A 69 7.42 -7.47 43.63
N GLY A 70 6.64 -7.04 44.61
CA GLY A 70 5.34 -7.64 44.91
C GLY A 70 5.38 -9.10 45.40
N LYS A 71 4.33 -9.87 45.08
CA LYS A 71 4.16 -11.27 45.47
C LYS A 71 4.63 -12.25 44.42
N TYR A 72 4.47 -11.92 43.13
CA TYR A 72 4.72 -12.85 42.02
C TYR A 72 5.41 -12.17 40.84
N SER A 73 6.19 -12.93 40.09
CA SER A 73 6.59 -12.56 38.72
C SER A 73 6.00 -13.54 37.70
N LEU A 74 6.00 -13.15 36.43
CA LEU A 74 5.64 -14.04 35.32
C LEU A 74 6.89 -14.80 34.88
N THR A 75 6.81 -16.11 34.72
CA THR A 75 7.92 -16.91 34.17
C THR A 75 7.52 -17.65 32.90
N ILE A 76 8.45 -17.69 31.94
CA ILE A 76 8.33 -18.44 30.68
C ILE A 76 9.57 -19.32 30.58
N LYS A 77 9.37 -20.64 30.58
CA LYS A 77 10.44 -21.64 30.53
C LYS A 77 10.30 -22.54 29.32
N SER A 78 11.41 -22.77 28.62
CA SER A 78 11.45 -23.73 27.51
C SER A 78 11.21 -25.16 28.00
N PRO A 79 10.57 -26.02 27.20
CA PRO A 79 10.45 -27.45 27.48
C PRO A 79 11.82 -28.14 27.55
N THR A 80 11.86 -29.34 28.12
CA THR A 80 13.02 -30.24 28.05
C THR A 80 13.07 -31.07 26.75
N GLY A 81 12.05 -30.97 25.88
CA GLY A 81 11.91 -31.74 24.64
C GLY A 81 11.96 -30.90 23.37
N LYS A 82 11.19 -31.29 22.33
CA LYS A 82 11.14 -30.61 21.03
C LYS A 82 10.81 -29.13 21.21
N LEU A 83 11.64 -28.20 20.74
CA LEU A 83 11.33 -26.77 20.86
C LEU A 83 10.25 -26.35 19.87
N ASP A 84 9.19 -25.73 20.38
CA ASP A 84 8.31 -24.92 19.55
C ASP A 84 8.94 -23.56 19.24
N LYS A 85 8.37 -22.87 18.24
CA LYS A 85 8.91 -21.59 17.75
C LYS A 85 8.97 -20.50 18.81
N GLN A 86 8.06 -20.49 19.79
CA GLN A 86 8.01 -19.47 20.85
C GLN A 86 7.08 -19.86 22.01
N GLY A 87 7.35 -19.27 23.17
CA GLY A 87 6.43 -19.18 24.31
C GLY A 87 6.14 -17.71 24.61
N ILE A 88 4.89 -17.29 24.45
CA ILE A 88 4.47 -15.90 24.67
C ILE A 88 3.30 -15.87 25.62
N THR A 89 3.23 -14.85 26.46
CA THR A 89 2.01 -14.51 27.17
C THR A 89 1.71 -13.04 27.06
N ALA A 90 0.43 -12.73 26.96
CA ALA A 90 -0.05 -11.45 26.52
C ALA A 90 -1.34 -11.05 27.24
N ILE A 91 -1.54 -9.75 27.44
CA ILE A 91 -2.83 -9.18 27.78
C ILE A 91 -3.30 -8.29 26.62
N PRO A 92 -4.48 -8.55 26.03
CA PRO A 92 -5.14 -7.61 25.14
C PRO A 92 -5.95 -6.57 25.93
N PHE A 93 -5.99 -5.33 25.45
CA PHE A 93 -6.91 -4.31 25.95
C PHE A 93 -7.26 -3.28 24.87
N SER A 94 -8.39 -2.61 25.01
CA SER A 94 -8.79 -1.53 24.11
C SER A 94 -8.33 -0.18 24.68
N PRO A 95 -7.61 0.65 23.92
CA PRO A 95 -7.21 1.96 24.40
C PRO A 95 -8.39 2.94 24.49
N ASP A 96 -8.63 3.47 25.69
CA ASP A 96 -9.59 4.54 25.98
C ASP A 96 -8.92 5.92 26.11
N PHE A 97 -7.66 6.03 25.71
CA PHE A 97 -6.83 7.23 25.84
C PHE A 97 -6.20 7.68 24.50
N GLU A 98 -5.82 8.95 24.44
CA GLU A 98 -5.10 9.59 23.33
C GLU A 98 -3.60 9.74 23.65
N GLY A 99 -2.77 9.80 22.60
CA GLY A 99 -1.35 10.15 22.66
C GLY A 99 -0.61 9.71 21.40
N LYS A 100 0.70 9.94 21.33
CA LYS A 100 1.50 9.68 20.12
C LYS A 100 2.37 8.44 20.21
N VAL A 101 2.91 8.11 21.38
CA VAL A 101 3.83 6.98 21.56
C VAL A 101 3.42 6.19 22.78
N LEU A 102 3.02 4.94 22.54
CA LEU A 102 2.72 3.96 23.57
C LEU A 102 4.00 3.22 23.95
N GLU A 103 4.24 3.05 25.25
CA GLU A 103 5.40 2.37 25.79
C GLU A 103 4.96 1.30 26.79
N LEU A 104 5.51 0.10 26.65
CA LEU A 104 5.50 -0.92 27.69
C LEU A 104 6.91 -1.00 28.26
N ARG A 105 7.06 -0.89 29.57
CA ARG A 105 8.34 -1.09 30.26
C ARG A 105 8.18 -1.99 31.45
N GLY A 106 9.26 -2.62 31.87
CA GLY A 106 9.28 -3.46 33.07
C GLY A 106 10.60 -4.19 33.20
N TYR A 107 10.71 -5.04 34.21
CA TYR A 107 11.96 -5.73 34.53
C TYR A 107 11.97 -7.14 33.95
N LEU A 108 13.10 -7.53 33.36
CA LEU A 108 13.34 -8.89 32.90
C LEU A 108 14.56 -9.50 33.58
N LYS A 109 14.47 -10.78 33.94
CA LYS A 109 15.60 -11.63 34.35
C LYS A 109 15.70 -12.82 33.42
N LEU A 110 16.90 -13.20 33.02
CA LEU A 110 17.14 -14.27 32.05
C LEU A 110 18.04 -15.35 32.66
N GLN A 111 17.73 -16.60 32.36
CA GLN A 111 18.59 -17.74 32.66
C GLN A 111 18.76 -18.61 31.41
N ASP A 112 20.01 -18.79 31.00
CA ASP A 112 20.43 -19.72 29.94
C ASP A 112 19.67 -19.57 28.61
N VAL A 113 19.33 -18.34 28.23
CA VAL A 113 18.62 -18.06 26.97
C VAL A 113 19.56 -18.29 25.78
N LYS A 114 19.31 -19.34 24.98
CA LYS A 114 20.17 -19.80 23.86
C LYS A 114 19.36 -20.15 22.62
N GLY A 115 19.95 -19.99 21.43
CA GLY A 115 19.32 -20.37 20.15
C GLY A 115 18.15 -19.48 19.71
N GLY A 116 17.82 -18.46 20.50
CA GLY A 116 16.73 -17.51 20.32
C GLY A 116 16.98 -16.28 21.17
N TYR A 117 15.93 -15.55 21.56
CA TYR A 117 16.04 -14.39 22.46
C TYR A 117 14.79 -14.26 23.36
N ALA A 118 14.92 -13.50 24.44
CA ALA A 118 13.78 -13.11 25.28
C ALA A 118 13.47 -11.62 25.12
N GLY A 119 12.27 -11.18 25.46
CA GLY A 119 11.93 -9.76 25.42
C GLY A 119 10.52 -9.45 25.88
N LEU A 120 10.29 -8.16 26.13
CA LEU A 120 8.94 -7.59 26.17
C LEU A 120 8.40 -7.53 24.74
N PHE A 121 7.08 -7.51 24.61
CA PHE A 121 6.47 -7.15 23.34
C PHE A 121 5.27 -6.23 23.54
N LEU A 122 5.09 -5.37 22.54
CA LEU A 122 4.00 -4.42 22.44
C LEU A 122 3.53 -4.41 20.98
N ARG A 123 2.24 -4.69 20.79
CA ARG A 123 1.61 -4.78 19.48
C ARG A 123 0.33 -3.94 19.49
N ALA A 124 0.22 -3.01 18.56
CA ALA A 124 -0.98 -2.22 18.34
C ALA A 124 -1.69 -2.67 17.06
N ASP A 125 -2.97 -3.01 17.19
CA ASP A 125 -3.83 -3.52 16.13
C ASP A 125 -4.90 -2.49 15.81
N GLY A 126 -5.21 -2.34 14.53
CA GLY A 126 -6.36 -1.60 14.05
C GLY A 126 -7.50 -2.55 13.70
N GLU A 127 -8.59 -1.98 13.20
CA GLU A 127 -9.77 -2.74 12.79
C GLU A 127 -9.47 -3.82 11.73
N ASN A 128 -8.46 -3.57 10.89
CA ASN A 128 -8.11 -4.39 9.74
C ASN A 128 -6.81 -5.22 9.95
N GLY A 129 -6.30 -5.33 11.18
CA GLY A 129 -5.13 -6.15 11.52
C GLY A 129 -4.02 -5.39 12.25
N VAL A 130 -2.82 -5.98 12.29
CA VAL A 130 -1.67 -5.43 13.02
C VAL A 130 -1.16 -4.14 12.36
N LEU A 131 -1.10 -3.04 13.12
CA LEU A 131 -0.53 -1.78 12.66
C LEU A 131 0.94 -1.65 13.04
N PHE A 132 1.25 -1.85 14.32
CA PHE A 132 2.59 -1.61 14.86
C PHE A 132 3.02 -2.74 15.79
N PRO A 133 3.84 -3.70 15.31
CA PRO A 133 4.44 -4.73 16.16
C PRO A 133 5.84 -4.33 16.65
N ASN A 134 6.12 -4.50 17.94
CA ASN A 134 7.47 -4.42 18.50
C ASN A 134 7.71 -5.59 19.48
N PHE A 135 8.68 -6.45 19.14
CA PHE A 135 9.01 -7.68 19.88
C PHE A 135 10.44 -7.67 20.48
N MET A 136 11.11 -6.51 20.59
CA MET A 136 12.53 -6.42 21.02
C MET A 136 13.54 -7.27 20.21
N TRP A 137 13.25 -7.54 18.94
CA TRP A 137 14.08 -8.42 18.12
C TRP A 137 15.47 -7.82 17.83
N SER A 138 15.60 -6.49 17.82
CA SER A 138 16.86 -5.77 17.59
C SER A 138 17.84 -5.90 18.75
N GLU A 139 17.32 -6.04 19.97
CA GLU A 139 18.05 -6.04 21.23
C GLU A 139 18.66 -7.42 21.53
N LYS A 140 18.09 -8.50 20.96
CA LYS A 140 18.58 -9.89 21.05
C LYS A 140 19.00 -10.30 22.47
N LEU A 141 18.09 -10.18 23.45
CA LEU A 141 18.42 -10.53 24.83
C LEU A 141 18.65 -12.05 24.95
N THR A 142 19.88 -12.42 25.28
CA THR A 142 20.36 -13.80 25.38
C THR A 142 21.22 -14.01 26.63
N GLY A 143 21.55 -15.26 26.92
CA GLY A 143 22.40 -15.66 28.05
C GLY A 143 21.68 -15.62 29.40
N THR A 144 22.48 -15.48 30.45
CA THR A 144 22.00 -15.32 31.83
C THR A 144 22.25 -13.88 32.26
N LYS A 145 21.19 -13.18 32.69
CA LYS A 145 21.24 -11.79 33.12
C LYS A 145 20.39 -11.62 34.36
N ASP A 146 20.87 -10.82 35.30
CA ASP A 146 20.06 -10.42 36.44
C ASP A 146 18.99 -9.39 36.04
N TRP A 147 18.09 -9.06 36.96
CA TRP A 147 17.01 -8.11 36.74
C TRP A 147 17.52 -6.78 36.17
N ALA A 148 17.01 -6.43 34.98
CA ALA A 148 17.24 -5.14 34.36
C ALA A 148 15.94 -4.62 33.75
N ARG A 149 15.78 -3.29 33.71
CA ARG A 149 14.60 -2.66 33.13
C ARG A 149 14.74 -2.53 31.62
N TYR A 150 13.71 -2.92 30.90
CA TYR A 150 13.60 -2.83 29.45
C TYR A 150 12.32 -2.09 29.06
N SER A 151 12.28 -1.58 27.84
CA SER A 151 11.10 -0.89 27.30
C SER A 151 10.95 -1.14 25.81
N VAL A 152 9.70 -1.25 25.35
CA VAL A 152 9.31 -1.27 23.93
C VAL A 152 8.32 -0.16 23.64
N LYS A 153 8.41 0.40 22.43
CA LYS A 153 7.56 1.51 22.00
C LYS A 153 6.91 1.21 20.66
N VAL A 154 5.67 1.68 20.50
CA VAL A 154 4.97 1.71 19.21
C VAL A 154 4.26 3.06 19.03
N PRO A 155 4.08 3.53 17.78
CA PRO A 155 3.21 4.67 17.50
C PRO A 155 1.79 4.40 17.98
N MET A 156 1.13 5.43 18.51
CA MET A 156 -0.29 5.44 18.85
C MET A 156 -1.02 6.35 17.87
N THR A 157 -2.05 5.82 17.21
CA THR A 157 -2.86 6.55 16.22
C THR A 157 -4.35 6.33 16.47
N GLU A 158 -5.19 7.16 15.84
CA GLU A 158 -6.65 6.99 15.84
C GLU A 158 -7.12 5.67 15.20
N ASP A 159 -6.25 4.96 14.50
CA ASP A 159 -6.57 3.70 13.84
C ASP A 159 -6.36 2.49 14.76
N VAL A 160 -5.60 2.63 15.86
CA VAL A 160 -5.38 1.57 16.85
C VAL A 160 -6.69 1.28 17.58
N LYS A 161 -7.20 0.06 17.56
CA LYS A 161 -8.42 -0.39 18.24
C LYS A 161 -8.15 -1.37 19.38
N GLU A 162 -7.05 -2.11 19.31
CA GLU A 162 -6.65 -3.09 20.31
C GLU A 162 -5.13 -3.04 20.53
N ILE A 163 -4.68 -3.26 21.75
CA ILE A 163 -3.28 -3.32 22.14
C ILE A 163 -3.02 -4.66 22.82
N TRP A 164 -1.92 -5.30 22.44
CA TRP A 164 -1.40 -6.51 23.06
C TRP A 164 -0.05 -6.20 23.70
N ILE A 165 0.07 -6.46 24.99
CA ILE A 165 1.31 -6.30 25.77
C ILE A 165 1.73 -7.62 26.39
N GLY A 166 3.03 -7.83 26.59
CA GLY A 166 3.51 -8.95 27.39
C GLY A 166 4.99 -9.24 27.25
N ALA A 167 5.35 -10.50 27.44
CA ALA A 167 6.73 -10.99 27.36
C ALA A 167 6.79 -12.34 26.64
N GLY A 168 7.96 -12.67 26.10
CA GLY A 168 8.16 -13.92 25.36
C GLY A 168 9.59 -14.44 25.35
N LEU A 169 9.69 -15.74 25.07
CA LEU A 169 10.90 -16.46 24.70
C LEU A 169 10.74 -16.95 23.26
N TYR A 170 11.57 -16.43 22.35
CA TYR A 170 11.41 -16.57 20.90
C TYR A 170 12.51 -17.47 20.31
N GLY A 171 12.14 -18.70 19.92
CA GLY A 171 12.99 -19.67 19.23
C GLY A 171 14.03 -20.40 20.09
N GLY A 172 14.15 -20.05 21.39
CA GLY A 172 15.27 -20.45 22.22
C GLY A 172 14.93 -21.33 23.42
N THR A 173 15.94 -22.02 23.93
CA THR A 173 15.90 -22.65 25.26
C THR A 173 16.13 -21.60 26.35
N GLY A 174 15.80 -21.94 27.59
CA GLY A 174 16.11 -21.15 28.77
C GLY A 174 14.86 -20.74 29.54
N GLN A 175 15.01 -19.75 30.40
CA GLN A 175 13.92 -19.20 31.20
C GLN A 175 14.03 -17.68 31.26
N VAL A 176 12.88 -17.01 31.19
CA VAL A 176 12.76 -15.57 31.40
C VAL A 176 11.70 -15.30 32.45
N TRP A 177 11.97 -14.34 33.32
CA TRP A 177 10.99 -13.75 34.21
C TRP A 177 10.71 -12.31 33.80
N ALA A 178 9.45 -11.90 33.93
CA ALA A 178 8.99 -10.53 33.71
C ALA A 178 8.20 -10.05 34.92
N ASP A 179 8.45 -8.83 35.37
CA ASP A 179 7.83 -8.27 36.57
C ASP A 179 7.74 -6.73 36.50
N ASP A 180 6.88 -6.15 37.33
CA ASP A 180 6.67 -4.70 37.49
C ASP A 180 6.42 -4.00 36.14
N LEU A 181 5.45 -4.53 35.38
CA LEU A 181 5.11 -4.03 34.05
C LEU A 181 4.25 -2.76 34.14
N GLU A 182 4.63 -1.76 33.36
CA GLU A 182 3.95 -0.47 33.29
C GLU A 182 3.65 -0.09 31.83
N VAL A 183 2.46 0.49 31.62
CA VAL A 183 2.05 1.06 30.33
C VAL A 183 2.03 2.57 30.43
N LEU A 184 2.72 3.22 29.50
CA LEU A 184 2.83 4.67 29.42
C LEU A 184 2.39 5.17 28.05
N ILE A 185 1.85 6.39 28.00
CA ILE A 185 1.59 7.12 26.76
C ILE A 185 2.30 8.47 26.85
N ASP A 186 3.11 8.76 25.83
CA ASP A 186 3.95 9.97 25.78
C ASP A 186 4.82 10.17 27.04
N GLY A 187 5.31 9.05 27.60
CA GLY A 187 6.16 9.02 28.79
C GLY A 187 5.42 9.21 30.13
N LYS A 188 4.07 9.24 30.14
CA LYS A 188 3.25 9.38 31.34
C LYS A 188 2.34 8.16 31.54
N GLU A 189 1.93 7.91 32.78
CA GLU A 189 0.89 6.91 33.06
C GLU A 189 -0.36 7.20 32.23
N VAL A 190 -0.90 6.17 31.58
CA VAL A 190 -2.08 6.29 30.72
C VAL A 190 -3.36 6.71 31.47
N SER A 191 -3.41 6.51 32.80
CA SER A 191 -4.49 7.02 33.65
C SER A 191 -4.58 8.56 33.66
N LYS A 192 -3.48 9.24 33.33
CA LYS A 192 -3.37 10.71 33.26
C LYS A 192 -3.58 11.25 31.85
N ALA A 193 -3.80 10.38 30.87
CA ALA A 193 -3.97 10.76 29.48
C ALA A 193 -5.38 11.25 29.19
N LYS A 194 -5.52 12.06 28.13
CA LYS A 194 -6.82 12.50 27.64
C LYS A 194 -7.60 11.28 27.15
N LYS A 195 -8.88 11.17 27.52
CA LYS A 195 -9.75 10.11 27.03
C LYS A 195 -9.99 10.24 25.53
N ARG A 196 -10.01 9.11 24.85
CA ARG A 196 -10.31 9.01 23.42
C ARG A 196 -11.80 9.16 23.17
N THR A 197 -12.14 9.87 22.10
CA THR A 197 -13.51 9.96 21.61
C THR A 197 -13.97 8.62 21.03
N ILE A 198 -15.06 8.07 21.57
CA ILE A 198 -15.79 6.93 21.00
C ILE A 198 -16.93 7.48 20.17
N TYR A 199 -16.94 7.15 18.88
CA TYR A 199 -17.96 7.64 17.94
C TYR A 199 -19.14 6.67 17.89
N PRO A 200 -20.40 7.14 17.92
CA PRO A 200 -21.57 6.26 17.85
C PRO A 200 -21.57 5.34 16.61
N ALA A 201 -21.05 5.80 15.47
CA ALA A 201 -20.88 4.99 14.27
C ALA A 201 -20.10 3.69 14.51
N SER A 202 -19.09 3.72 15.39
CA SER A 202 -18.26 2.54 15.70
C SER A 202 -18.94 1.52 16.61
N LEU A 203 -20.06 1.89 17.24
CA LEU A 203 -20.84 1.03 18.13
C LEU A 203 -22.02 0.36 17.41
N ASP A 204 -22.41 0.87 16.24
CA ASP A 204 -23.49 0.31 15.45
C ASP A 204 -23.07 -1.01 14.81
N SER A 205 -23.75 -2.09 15.18
CA SER A 205 -23.47 -3.47 14.75
C SER A 205 -24.60 -4.08 13.92
N THR A 206 -25.61 -3.28 13.56
CA THR A 206 -26.89 -3.76 13.00
C THR A 206 -26.71 -4.70 11.82
N PHE A 207 -25.83 -4.37 10.86
CA PHE A 207 -25.68 -5.12 9.61
C PHE A 207 -24.43 -5.99 9.54
N LEU A 208 -23.73 -6.26 10.66
CA LEU A 208 -22.50 -7.07 10.63
C LEU A 208 -22.68 -8.49 10.06
N LYS A 209 -23.91 -9.01 10.06
CA LYS A 209 -24.26 -10.35 9.54
C LYS A 209 -24.74 -10.34 8.08
N GLY A 210 -24.96 -9.18 7.48
CA GLY A 210 -25.58 -9.02 6.17
C GLY A 210 -26.30 -7.68 6.05
N SER A 211 -26.46 -7.17 4.83
CA SER A 211 -27.12 -5.90 4.53
C SER A 211 -28.65 -6.02 4.39
N GLU A 212 -29.18 -7.24 4.30
CA GLU A 212 -30.59 -7.56 4.05
C GLU A 212 -31.12 -7.07 2.68
N ILE A 213 -30.24 -6.56 1.80
CA ILE A 213 -30.63 -6.09 0.47
C ILE A 213 -30.76 -7.27 -0.50
N SER A 214 -31.85 -7.26 -1.27
CA SER A 214 -32.05 -8.13 -2.43
C SER A 214 -32.64 -7.31 -3.57
N LEU A 215 -32.00 -7.33 -4.75
CA LEU A 215 -32.39 -6.51 -5.91
C LEU A 215 -33.06 -7.30 -7.04
N GLY A 216 -32.98 -8.64 -7.00
CA GLY A 216 -33.41 -9.50 -8.10
C GLY A 216 -32.75 -9.11 -9.43
N ASN A 217 -33.48 -9.27 -10.53
CA ASN A 217 -33.03 -8.76 -11.83
C ASN A 217 -33.15 -7.23 -11.88
N ILE A 218 -32.11 -6.60 -12.43
CA ILE A 218 -32.05 -5.15 -12.63
C ILE A 218 -32.13 -4.80 -14.12
N ASP A 219 -32.90 -3.78 -14.44
CA ASP A 219 -33.01 -3.18 -15.77
C ASP A 219 -32.31 -1.81 -15.80
N SER A 220 -32.37 -1.12 -16.94
CA SER A 220 -31.71 0.18 -17.12
C SER A 220 -32.25 1.27 -16.17
N GLU A 221 -33.53 1.25 -15.83
CA GLU A 221 -34.14 2.21 -14.90
C GLU A 221 -33.64 1.99 -13.47
N LYS A 222 -33.64 0.74 -13.00
CA LYS A 222 -33.08 0.38 -11.69
C LYS A 222 -31.58 0.69 -11.62
N ILE A 223 -30.81 0.46 -12.69
CA ILE A 223 -29.38 0.81 -12.72
C ILE A 223 -29.19 2.31 -12.50
N LYS A 224 -29.92 3.16 -13.22
CA LYS A 224 -29.87 4.62 -13.04
C LYS A 224 -30.25 5.04 -11.62
N LYS A 225 -31.30 4.43 -11.08
CA LYS A 225 -31.75 4.66 -9.69
C LYS A 225 -30.68 4.32 -8.66
N ILE A 226 -30.03 3.16 -8.81
CA ILE A 226 -28.92 2.70 -7.96
C ILE A 226 -27.71 3.63 -8.11
N ALA A 227 -27.39 4.08 -9.33
CA ALA A 227 -26.28 4.99 -9.60
C ALA A 227 -26.49 6.37 -8.95
N LEU A 228 -27.69 6.96 -9.12
CA LEU A 228 -28.03 8.22 -8.47
C LEU A 228 -27.95 8.11 -6.95
N PHE A 229 -28.43 7.00 -6.38
CA PHE A 229 -28.29 6.73 -4.95
C PHE A 229 -26.81 6.69 -4.52
N GLY A 230 -25.96 5.97 -5.26
CA GLY A 230 -24.52 5.90 -4.98
C GLY A 230 -23.81 7.25 -5.07
N ARG A 231 -24.21 8.12 -6.01
CA ARG A 231 -23.69 9.50 -6.12
C ARG A 231 -24.10 10.35 -4.91
N ILE A 232 -25.38 10.38 -4.56
CA ILE A 232 -25.89 11.17 -3.42
C ILE A 232 -25.29 10.66 -2.10
N TRP A 233 -25.24 9.33 -1.87
CA TRP A 233 -24.66 8.74 -0.66
C TRP A 233 -23.21 9.18 -0.45
N GLY A 234 -22.38 9.12 -1.50
CA GLY A 234 -20.98 9.52 -1.38
C GLY A 234 -20.77 11.03 -1.37
N PHE A 235 -21.62 11.80 -2.06
CA PHE A 235 -21.62 13.26 -1.95
C PHE A 235 -21.86 13.70 -0.51
N LEU A 236 -22.91 13.18 0.14
CA LEU A 236 -23.21 13.48 1.54
C LEU A 236 -22.07 13.00 2.46
N LYS A 237 -21.46 11.83 2.21
CA LYS A 237 -20.31 11.32 2.98
C LYS A 237 -19.17 12.33 3.09
N TYR A 238 -18.93 13.14 2.06
CA TYR A 238 -17.79 14.07 2.03
C TYR A 238 -18.18 15.55 2.18
N HIS A 239 -19.47 15.89 2.17
CA HIS A 239 -19.94 17.28 2.23
C HIS A 239 -20.88 17.57 3.41
N HIS A 240 -21.69 16.61 3.88
CA HIS A 240 -22.69 16.88 4.92
C HIS A 240 -22.12 16.66 6.34
N PRO A 241 -22.10 17.66 7.24
CA PRO A 241 -21.55 17.52 8.59
C PRO A 241 -22.17 16.39 9.40
N GLY A 242 -23.48 16.19 9.30
CA GLY A 242 -24.17 15.05 9.91
C GLY A 242 -23.63 13.70 9.46
N ALA A 243 -23.31 13.54 8.17
CA ALA A 243 -22.84 12.29 7.59
C ALA A 243 -21.41 11.96 8.04
N TYR A 244 -20.48 12.92 7.95
CA TYR A 244 -19.07 12.67 8.27
C TYR A 244 -18.69 12.91 9.74
N SER A 245 -19.65 13.22 10.62
CA SER A 245 -19.38 13.47 12.04
C SER A 245 -18.95 12.22 12.84
N GLY A 246 -19.29 11.02 12.34
CA GLY A 246 -19.14 9.76 13.08
C GLY A 246 -20.32 9.47 14.03
N ASN A 247 -21.41 10.24 13.96
CA ASN A 247 -22.65 9.92 14.70
C ASN A 247 -23.45 8.78 14.08
N LEU A 248 -23.29 8.55 12.78
CA LEU A 248 -23.95 7.48 12.04
C LEU A 248 -22.91 6.59 11.37
N ASN A 249 -23.12 5.28 11.42
CA ASN A 249 -22.35 4.35 10.60
C ASN A 249 -22.81 4.50 9.15
N TRP A 250 -22.01 5.20 8.35
CA TRP A 250 -22.42 5.66 7.03
C TRP A 250 -22.58 4.53 6.02
N ASP A 251 -21.84 3.44 6.22
CA ASP A 251 -22.03 2.21 5.45
C ASP A 251 -23.37 1.57 5.78
N PHE A 252 -23.79 1.56 7.05
CA PHE A 252 -25.08 1.00 7.46
C PHE A 252 -26.26 1.91 7.11
N GLU A 253 -26.04 3.22 7.05
CA GLU A 253 -27.03 4.15 6.49
C GLU A 253 -27.35 3.85 5.02
N LEU A 254 -26.37 3.41 4.23
CA LEU A 254 -26.60 2.91 2.86
C LEU A 254 -27.63 1.78 2.88
N PHE A 255 -27.42 0.80 3.76
CA PHE A 255 -28.28 -0.38 3.86
C PHE A 255 -29.69 -0.05 4.38
N ARG A 256 -29.82 0.91 5.31
CA ARG A 256 -31.12 1.39 5.78
C ARG A 256 -31.92 2.12 4.72
N LEU A 257 -31.26 2.88 3.85
CA LEU A 257 -31.94 3.73 2.87
C LEU A 257 -32.21 3.02 1.54
N MET A 258 -31.34 2.10 1.11
CA MET A 258 -31.47 1.45 -0.20
C MET A 258 -32.85 0.81 -0.41
N PRO A 259 -33.42 0.01 0.52
CA PRO A 259 -34.75 -0.58 0.33
C PRO A 259 -35.85 0.48 0.14
N LYS A 260 -35.78 1.59 0.87
CA LYS A 260 -36.75 2.70 0.76
C LYS A 260 -36.67 3.33 -0.62
N ILE A 261 -35.45 3.64 -1.09
CA ILE A 261 -35.24 4.16 -2.45
C ILE A 261 -35.74 3.15 -3.48
N MET A 262 -35.34 1.88 -3.40
CA MET A 262 -35.74 0.89 -4.39
C MET A 262 -37.26 0.68 -4.47
N SER A 263 -38.00 0.90 -3.37
CA SER A 263 -39.46 0.78 -3.34
C SER A 263 -40.24 1.95 -3.96
N THR A 264 -39.60 3.11 -4.21
CA THR A 264 -40.31 4.27 -4.76
C THR A 264 -40.77 4.04 -6.20
N LYS A 265 -41.93 4.60 -6.55
CA LYS A 265 -42.61 4.38 -7.85
C LYS A 265 -42.50 5.58 -8.80
N SER A 266 -41.96 6.70 -8.34
CA SER A 266 -41.79 7.92 -9.14
C SER A 266 -40.55 8.70 -8.72
N ALA A 267 -40.06 9.56 -9.61
CA ALA A 267 -38.95 10.49 -9.31
C ALA A 267 -39.28 11.42 -8.14
N LYS A 268 -40.54 11.89 -8.04
CA LYS A 268 -40.97 12.74 -6.92
C LYS A 268 -40.89 12.02 -5.56
N GLU A 269 -41.37 10.79 -5.51
CA GLU A 269 -41.31 9.97 -4.28
C GLU A 269 -39.85 9.67 -3.89
N GLN A 270 -38.98 9.42 -4.89
CA GLN A 270 -37.55 9.25 -4.67
C GLN A 270 -36.90 10.52 -4.09
N ASP A 271 -37.20 11.69 -4.65
CA ASP A 271 -36.70 12.97 -4.14
C ASP A 271 -37.17 13.22 -2.72
N ASP A 272 -38.43 12.93 -2.40
CA ASP A 272 -38.99 13.10 -1.05
C ASP A 272 -38.25 12.25 -0.02
N VAL A 273 -37.84 11.02 -0.38
CA VAL A 273 -37.00 10.18 0.49
C VAL A 273 -35.62 10.81 0.70
N TYR A 274 -34.97 11.33 -0.35
CA TYR A 274 -33.68 12.00 -0.21
C TYR A 274 -33.76 13.28 0.61
N ILE A 275 -34.75 14.12 0.36
CA ILE A 275 -34.96 15.38 1.08
C ILE A 275 -35.20 15.09 2.56
N ALA A 276 -36.06 14.12 2.88
CA ALA A 276 -36.30 13.72 4.26
C ALA A 276 -35.03 13.18 4.93
N TRP A 277 -34.26 12.34 4.22
CA TRP A 277 -33.00 11.80 4.72
C TRP A 277 -31.97 12.89 5.00
N ILE A 278 -31.74 13.82 4.06
CA ILE A 278 -30.78 14.92 4.23
C ILE A 278 -31.21 15.82 5.40
N LYS A 279 -32.51 16.15 5.53
CA LYS A 279 -33.03 16.93 6.66
C LYS A 279 -32.81 16.21 8.00
N GLN A 280 -32.91 14.88 8.05
CA GLN A 280 -32.65 14.08 9.26
C GLN A 280 -31.18 14.05 9.69
N LEU A 281 -30.23 14.34 8.79
CA LEU A 281 -28.81 14.43 9.14
C LEU A 281 -28.48 15.67 10.01
N GLY A 282 -29.46 16.53 10.23
CA GLY A 282 -29.37 17.70 11.10
C GLY A 282 -29.02 18.98 10.36
N GLU A 283 -29.22 20.11 11.04
CA GLU A 283 -28.95 21.42 10.48
C GLU A 283 -27.45 21.71 10.36
N PHE A 284 -27.09 22.52 9.36
CA PHE A 284 -25.73 22.96 9.12
C PHE A 284 -25.71 24.41 8.61
N LYS A 285 -24.59 25.07 8.85
CA LYS A 285 -24.29 26.39 8.31
C LYS A 285 -23.57 26.26 6.97
N THR A 286 -23.72 27.26 6.12
CA THR A 286 -23.04 27.33 4.82
C THR A 286 -21.98 28.43 4.83
N LYS A 287 -20.81 28.13 4.27
CA LYS A 287 -19.79 29.14 3.95
C LYS A 287 -20.11 29.82 2.63
N LYS A 288 -19.71 31.08 2.46
CA LYS A 288 -19.75 31.73 1.14
C LYS A 288 -18.75 31.00 0.21
N PRO A 289 -19.08 30.82 -1.08
CA PRO A 289 -18.11 30.34 -2.05
C PRO A 289 -16.86 31.22 -2.02
N LYS A 290 -15.69 30.59 -1.90
CA LYS A 290 -14.41 31.30 -1.91
C LYS A 290 -14.06 31.67 -3.34
N GLU A 291 -13.63 32.91 -3.56
CA GLU A 291 -13.02 33.29 -4.84
C GLU A 291 -11.70 32.52 -5.02
N LEU A 292 -11.59 31.78 -6.12
CA LEU A 292 -10.45 30.93 -6.41
C LEU A 292 -9.48 31.66 -7.34
N ASP A 293 -8.20 31.60 -7.04
CA ASP A 293 -7.15 31.95 -8.00
C ASP A 293 -7.08 30.87 -9.08
N LEU A 294 -7.73 31.13 -10.22
CA LEU A 294 -7.85 30.19 -11.33
C LEU A 294 -6.49 29.78 -11.90
N GLN A 295 -5.41 30.57 -11.70
CA GLN A 295 -4.07 30.19 -12.13
C GLN A 295 -3.45 29.08 -11.26
N LYS A 296 -3.96 28.93 -10.03
CA LYS A 296 -3.55 27.87 -9.10
C LYS A 296 -4.46 26.65 -9.17
N VAL A 297 -5.65 26.74 -9.74
CA VAL A 297 -6.57 25.60 -9.85
C VAL A 297 -6.05 24.61 -10.89
N LYS A 298 -5.87 23.36 -10.47
CA LYS A 298 -5.57 22.24 -11.38
C LYS A 298 -6.83 21.48 -11.80
N MET A 299 -7.74 21.23 -10.86
CA MET A 299 -8.99 20.52 -11.12
C MET A 299 -10.09 21.10 -10.24
N MET A 300 -11.23 21.43 -10.85
CA MET A 300 -12.42 21.87 -10.14
C MET A 300 -13.26 20.68 -9.64
N PRO A 301 -14.01 20.83 -8.53
CA PRO A 301 -14.99 19.85 -8.11
C PRO A 301 -15.99 19.55 -9.22
N ASP A 302 -16.24 18.26 -9.45
CA ASP A 302 -17.21 17.82 -10.43
C ASP A 302 -18.58 17.60 -9.79
N THR A 303 -19.41 18.64 -9.85
CA THR A 303 -20.78 18.65 -9.31
C THR A 303 -21.86 18.78 -10.38
N LYS A 304 -21.51 18.68 -11.67
CA LYS A 304 -22.46 18.91 -12.78
C LYS A 304 -23.64 17.94 -12.78
N TRP A 305 -23.46 16.76 -12.21
CA TRP A 305 -24.53 15.76 -12.06
C TRP A 305 -25.67 16.23 -11.15
N ILE A 306 -25.43 17.20 -10.25
CA ILE A 306 -26.48 17.80 -9.40
C ILE A 306 -27.49 18.57 -10.26
N ASP A 307 -27.02 19.23 -11.32
CA ASP A 307 -27.87 20.04 -12.20
C ASP A 307 -28.68 19.18 -13.20
N GLY A 308 -28.44 17.87 -13.25
CA GLY A 308 -29.06 16.93 -14.18
C GLY A 308 -30.59 16.84 -14.07
N SER A 309 -31.26 16.33 -15.10
CA SER A 309 -32.73 16.23 -15.15
C SER A 309 -33.33 15.12 -14.25
N GLU A 310 -32.49 14.37 -13.54
CA GLU A 310 -32.88 13.20 -12.73
C GLU A 310 -33.53 13.57 -11.39
N MET A 311 -33.47 14.86 -11.00
CA MET A 311 -33.92 15.36 -9.70
C MET A 311 -34.78 16.62 -9.86
N GLY A 312 -35.74 16.81 -8.97
CA GLY A 312 -36.52 18.02 -8.82
C GLY A 312 -35.75 19.16 -8.15
N GLU A 313 -36.24 20.39 -8.35
CA GLU A 313 -35.54 21.62 -7.95
C GLU A 313 -35.27 21.74 -6.44
N GLU A 314 -36.17 21.23 -5.58
CA GLU A 314 -35.98 21.26 -4.13
C GLU A 314 -34.75 20.44 -3.71
N LEU A 315 -34.59 19.23 -4.26
CA LEU A 315 -33.45 18.38 -3.96
C LEU A 315 -32.14 18.99 -4.48
N LYS A 316 -32.14 19.54 -5.70
CA LYS A 316 -30.99 20.25 -6.26
C LYS A 316 -30.53 21.41 -5.38
N THR A 317 -31.49 22.25 -4.98
CA THR A 317 -31.23 23.39 -4.08
C THR A 317 -30.64 22.91 -2.76
N LEU A 318 -31.16 21.81 -2.21
CA LEU A 318 -30.64 21.24 -0.96
C LEU A 318 -29.22 20.69 -1.12
N LEU A 319 -28.91 19.95 -2.18
CA LEU A 319 -27.56 19.44 -2.46
C LEU A 319 -26.56 20.57 -2.70
N GLU A 320 -26.96 21.63 -3.41
CA GLU A 320 -26.10 22.80 -3.62
C GLU A 320 -25.84 23.57 -2.31
N ARG A 321 -26.80 23.60 -1.38
CA ARG A 321 -26.53 24.09 -0.01
C ARG A 321 -25.52 23.20 0.72
N VAL A 322 -25.64 21.88 0.61
CA VAL A 322 -24.72 20.92 1.26
C VAL A 322 -23.29 21.05 0.71
N LYS A 323 -23.13 21.31 -0.59
CA LYS A 323 -21.81 21.57 -1.21
C LYS A 323 -21.01 22.66 -0.48
N TYR A 324 -21.70 23.68 0.02
CA TYR A 324 -21.10 24.80 0.75
C TYR A 324 -21.25 24.68 2.27
N ALA A 325 -21.56 23.50 2.81
CA ALA A 325 -21.59 23.32 4.26
C ALA A 325 -20.23 23.67 4.89
N GLU A 326 -20.25 24.31 6.07
CA GLU A 326 -19.04 24.59 6.83
C GLU A 326 -18.30 23.30 7.18
N SER A 327 -17.01 23.26 6.84
CA SER A 327 -16.16 22.08 7.04
C SER A 327 -15.85 21.86 8.51
N LYS A 328 -16.06 20.63 9.00
CA LYS A 328 -15.61 20.15 10.33
C LYS A 328 -14.67 18.95 10.15
N PRO A 329 -13.89 18.56 11.18
CA PRO A 329 -13.10 17.33 11.11
C PRO A 329 -13.97 16.14 10.71
N SER A 330 -13.52 15.38 9.70
CA SER A 330 -14.26 14.24 9.18
C SER A 330 -13.84 12.95 9.88
N TYR A 331 -14.84 12.13 10.18
CA TYR A 331 -14.69 10.77 10.69
C TYR A 331 -14.16 9.81 9.63
N TYR A 332 -14.43 10.05 8.33
CA TYR A 332 -14.09 9.14 7.24
C TYR A 332 -12.86 9.57 6.43
N MET A 333 -12.47 10.85 6.49
CA MET A 333 -11.39 11.37 5.65
C MET A 333 -10.57 12.41 6.41
N LYS A 334 -9.25 12.32 6.29
CA LYS A 334 -8.34 13.41 6.64
C LYS A 334 -7.21 13.53 5.62
N ILE A 335 -6.54 14.67 5.60
CA ILE A 335 -5.27 14.82 4.87
C ILE A 335 -4.14 14.43 5.83
N VAL A 336 -3.14 13.71 5.32
CA VAL A 336 -1.94 13.36 6.10
C VAL A 336 -1.04 14.59 6.26
N ASP A 337 -0.51 14.80 7.47
CA ASP A 337 0.20 16.04 7.83
C ASP A 337 1.57 16.15 7.14
N GLU A 338 2.33 15.03 7.04
CA GLU A 338 3.68 15.03 6.48
C GLU A 338 3.70 15.08 4.95
N VAL A 339 2.70 14.49 4.31
CA VAL A 339 2.53 14.43 2.85
C VAL A 339 1.06 14.66 2.58
N PRO A 340 0.65 15.69 1.82
CA PRO A 340 -0.74 16.11 1.71
C PRO A 340 -1.57 15.19 0.78
N VAL A 341 -1.66 13.91 1.14
CA VAL A 341 -2.48 12.88 0.49
C VAL A 341 -3.73 12.58 1.33
N PRO A 342 -4.85 12.19 0.70
CA PRO A 342 -6.06 11.81 1.41
C PRO A 342 -5.89 10.45 2.11
N HIS A 343 -6.34 10.37 3.36
CA HIS A 343 -6.43 9.15 4.17
C HIS A 343 -7.90 8.86 4.50
N PHE A 344 -8.39 7.73 3.99
CA PHE A 344 -9.74 7.23 4.22
C PHE A 344 -9.76 6.34 5.46
N LYS A 345 -10.09 6.94 6.60
CA LYS A 345 -10.03 6.30 7.93
C LYS A 345 -11.41 5.79 8.35
N ASN A 346 -11.44 4.84 9.29
CA ASN A 346 -12.66 4.19 9.77
C ASN A 346 -13.53 3.57 8.65
N GLU A 347 -12.90 3.10 7.57
CA GLU A 347 -13.53 2.30 6.53
C GLU A 347 -13.33 0.82 6.85
N SER A 348 -14.38 0.13 7.30
CA SER A 348 -14.32 -1.31 7.60
C SER A 348 -14.06 -2.11 6.33
N ASN A 349 -13.15 -3.09 6.39
CA ASN A 349 -12.90 -4.00 5.26
C ASN A 349 -13.86 -5.20 5.22
N TYR A 350 -14.63 -5.42 6.29
CA TYR A 350 -15.57 -6.54 6.44
C TYR A 350 -14.97 -7.92 6.11
N ILE A 351 -13.69 -8.15 6.44
CA ILE A 351 -12.98 -9.41 6.14
C ILE A 351 -13.65 -10.64 6.76
N ASN A 352 -14.32 -10.46 7.90
CA ASN A 352 -15.00 -11.53 8.62
C ASN A 352 -16.43 -11.79 8.10
N ASN A 353 -16.94 -10.96 7.19
CA ASN A 353 -18.24 -11.20 6.58
C ASN A 353 -18.11 -12.30 5.52
N LYS A 354 -18.53 -13.51 5.89
CA LYS A 354 -18.52 -14.69 5.00
C LYS A 354 -19.56 -14.61 3.88
N ASN A 355 -20.55 -13.72 3.98
CA ASN A 355 -21.64 -13.59 3.03
C ASN A 355 -21.70 -12.13 2.52
N LEU A 356 -20.79 -11.78 1.62
CA LEU A 356 -20.79 -10.49 0.91
C LEU A 356 -21.97 -10.43 -0.06
N ASP A 357 -23.15 -10.18 0.51
CA ASP A 357 -24.39 -9.98 -0.25
C ASP A 357 -24.30 -8.72 -1.15
N VAL A 358 -25.33 -8.53 -1.97
CA VAL A 358 -25.34 -7.46 -2.98
C VAL A 358 -25.16 -6.06 -2.38
N GLY A 359 -25.64 -5.82 -1.15
CA GLY A 359 -25.46 -4.53 -0.48
C GLY A 359 -23.99 -4.24 -0.19
N TYR A 360 -23.25 -5.22 0.34
CA TYR A 360 -21.80 -5.08 0.57
C TYR A 360 -21.00 -4.93 -0.73
N ARG A 361 -21.39 -5.64 -1.80
CA ARG A 361 -20.76 -5.48 -3.11
C ARG A 361 -20.98 -4.07 -3.67
N LEU A 362 -22.21 -3.55 -3.60
CA LEU A 362 -22.51 -2.18 -4.03
C LEU A 362 -21.85 -1.12 -3.15
N LEU A 363 -21.71 -1.36 -1.84
CA LEU A 363 -20.95 -0.49 -0.95
C LEU A 363 -19.49 -0.34 -1.43
N SER A 364 -18.84 -1.44 -1.85
CA SER A 364 -17.47 -1.36 -2.42
C SER A 364 -17.41 -0.50 -3.68
N LEU A 365 -18.37 -0.69 -4.58
CA LEU A 365 -18.49 0.12 -5.79
C LEU A 365 -18.66 1.60 -5.43
N PHE A 366 -19.63 1.94 -4.58
CA PHE A 366 -19.92 3.32 -4.22
C PHE A 366 -18.77 3.97 -3.46
N ARG A 367 -18.14 3.25 -2.54
CA ARG A 367 -16.98 3.73 -1.79
C ARG A 367 -15.83 4.05 -2.72
N TYR A 368 -15.38 3.11 -3.53
CA TYR A 368 -14.24 3.33 -4.43
C TYR A 368 -14.55 4.39 -5.48
N TRP A 369 -15.75 4.35 -6.08
CA TRP A 369 -16.16 5.31 -7.09
C TRP A 369 -16.15 6.75 -6.57
N ASN A 370 -16.73 6.99 -5.39
CA ASN A 370 -16.78 8.32 -4.79
C ASN A 370 -15.40 8.77 -4.29
N ILE A 371 -14.60 7.85 -3.73
CA ILE A 371 -13.21 8.16 -3.35
C ILE A 371 -12.44 8.70 -4.57
N VAL A 372 -12.50 8.02 -5.71
CA VAL A 372 -11.85 8.48 -6.95
C VAL A 372 -12.47 9.80 -7.42
N HIS A 373 -13.80 9.92 -7.37
CA HIS A 373 -14.50 11.12 -7.85
C HIS A 373 -14.07 12.41 -7.14
N TYR A 374 -13.81 12.33 -5.83
CA TYR A 374 -13.47 13.51 -5.02
C TYR A 374 -11.97 13.65 -4.70
N TYR A 375 -11.19 12.57 -4.76
CA TYR A 375 -9.83 12.57 -4.19
C TYR A 375 -8.74 12.00 -5.10
N PHE A 376 -9.05 11.55 -6.31
CA PHE A 376 -8.02 11.19 -7.28
C PHE A 376 -7.52 12.43 -8.03
N PRO A 377 -6.24 12.83 -7.90
CA PRO A 377 -5.71 14.08 -8.48
C PRO A 377 -5.67 14.10 -10.01
N TYR A 378 -5.90 12.95 -10.66
CA TYR A 378 -5.83 12.79 -12.12
C TYR A 378 -7.14 12.33 -12.75
N LYS A 379 -8.29 12.60 -12.10
CA LYS A 379 -9.61 12.23 -12.63
C LYS A 379 -9.87 12.76 -14.05
N TYR A 380 -9.29 13.91 -14.39
CA TYR A 380 -9.38 14.50 -15.73
C TYR A 380 -8.58 13.75 -16.81
N LEU A 381 -7.71 12.81 -16.43
CA LEU A 381 -6.92 11.97 -17.35
C LEU A 381 -7.53 10.59 -17.59
N LEU A 382 -8.73 10.32 -17.05
CA LEU A 382 -9.40 9.04 -17.25
C LEU A 382 -9.86 8.90 -18.71
N ASP A 383 -9.75 7.68 -19.26
CA ASP A 383 -10.16 7.40 -20.64
C ASP A 383 -11.69 7.35 -20.81
N GLU A 384 -12.41 7.16 -19.71
CA GLU A 384 -13.86 7.01 -19.65
C GLU A 384 -14.48 8.12 -18.81
N ASP A 385 -15.72 8.50 -19.14
CA ASP A 385 -16.52 9.35 -18.25
C ASP A 385 -16.75 8.59 -16.94
N TRP A 386 -16.14 9.09 -15.86
CA TRP A 386 -16.24 8.47 -14.55
C TRP A 386 -17.69 8.31 -14.09
N SER A 387 -18.59 9.22 -14.48
CA SER A 387 -20.03 9.12 -14.17
C SER A 387 -20.68 7.90 -14.81
N GLN A 388 -20.29 7.56 -16.04
CA GLN A 388 -20.78 6.38 -16.76
C GLN A 388 -20.16 5.08 -16.23
N VAL A 389 -18.92 5.14 -15.71
CA VAL A 389 -18.27 3.97 -15.07
C VAL A 389 -19.14 3.45 -13.92
N LEU A 390 -19.73 4.31 -13.08
CA LEU A 390 -20.62 3.87 -12.00
C LEU A 390 -21.78 3.02 -12.53
N GLU A 391 -22.51 3.53 -13.51
CA GLU A 391 -23.68 2.87 -14.10
C GLU A 391 -23.29 1.54 -14.76
N SER A 392 -22.19 1.51 -15.52
CA SER A 392 -21.72 0.31 -16.19
C SER A 392 -21.26 -0.79 -15.24
N GLN A 393 -20.81 -0.44 -14.02
CA GLN A 393 -20.29 -1.41 -13.06
C GLN A 393 -21.38 -2.02 -12.17
N ILE A 394 -22.52 -1.36 -11.99
CA ILE A 394 -23.63 -1.86 -11.16
C ILE A 394 -24.04 -3.30 -11.53
N PRO A 395 -24.28 -3.67 -12.81
CA PRO A 395 -24.63 -5.04 -13.17
C PRO A 395 -23.59 -6.08 -12.75
N HIS A 396 -22.30 -5.76 -12.86
CA HIS A 396 -21.23 -6.69 -12.49
C HIS A 396 -21.20 -6.91 -10.98
N PHE A 397 -21.34 -5.86 -10.18
CA PHE A 397 -21.38 -5.98 -8.71
C PHE A 397 -22.66 -6.66 -8.21
N VAL A 398 -23.79 -6.45 -8.87
CA VAL A 398 -25.05 -7.15 -8.52
C VAL A 398 -24.94 -8.64 -8.84
N ASN A 399 -24.41 -9.00 -10.00
CA ASN A 399 -24.39 -10.38 -10.51
C ASN A 399 -23.17 -11.22 -10.07
N ALA A 400 -22.17 -10.63 -9.41
CA ALA A 400 -21.02 -11.37 -8.89
C ALA A 400 -21.49 -12.47 -7.90
N SER A 401 -21.36 -13.73 -8.33
CA SER A 401 -21.99 -14.87 -7.66
C SER A 401 -21.14 -15.53 -6.57
N ASN A 402 -19.84 -15.21 -6.51
CA ASN A 402 -18.90 -15.75 -5.54
C ASN A 402 -17.74 -14.78 -5.28
N GLU A 403 -16.91 -15.11 -4.29
CA GLU A 403 -15.77 -14.29 -3.86
C GLU A 403 -14.80 -13.96 -5.00
N LEU A 404 -14.46 -14.94 -5.85
CA LEU A 404 -13.51 -14.75 -6.94
C LEU A 404 -14.05 -13.79 -8.00
N GLU A 405 -15.31 -13.98 -8.42
CA GLU A 405 -15.95 -13.10 -9.40
C GLU A 405 -16.11 -11.68 -8.85
N TYR A 406 -16.53 -11.54 -7.58
CA TYR A 406 -16.59 -10.24 -6.92
C TYR A 406 -15.23 -9.52 -6.90
N LYS A 407 -14.16 -10.24 -6.54
CA LYS A 407 -12.81 -9.65 -6.49
C LYS A 407 -12.26 -9.31 -7.87
N LYS A 408 -12.58 -10.10 -8.90
CA LYS A 408 -12.31 -9.73 -10.31
C LYS A 408 -13.06 -8.45 -10.70
N THR A 409 -14.32 -8.31 -10.31
CA THR A 409 -15.13 -7.11 -10.55
C THR A 409 -14.53 -5.88 -9.85
N VAL A 410 -14.09 -6.00 -8.59
CA VAL A 410 -13.41 -4.92 -7.89
C VAL A 410 -12.09 -4.57 -8.58
N LYS A 411 -11.30 -5.58 -8.99
CA LYS A 411 -10.06 -5.36 -9.73
C LYS A 411 -10.30 -4.64 -11.06
N SER A 412 -11.34 -5.00 -11.82
CA SER A 412 -11.67 -4.32 -13.07
C SER A 412 -12.10 -2.87 -12.85
N LEU A 413 -12.76 -2.55 -11.73
CA LEU A 413 -13.04 -1.16 -11.36
C LEU A 413 -11.75 -0.38 -11.02
N ILE A 414 -10.83 -0.99 -10.25
CA ILE A 414 -9.56 -0.35 -9.87
C ILE A 414 -8.70 -0.03 -11.10
N VAL A 415 -8.60 -0.95 -12.05
CA VAL A 415 -7.76 -0.78 -13.26
C VAL A 415 -8.18 0.40 -14.12
N ARG A 416 -9.48 0.75 -14.12
CA ARG A 416 -10.04 1.84 -14.94
C ARG A 416 -9.47 3.22 -14.62
N ILE A 417 -8.83 3.42 -13.47
CA ILE A 417 -8.20 4.71 -13.16
C ILE A 417 -6.85 4.94 -13.85
N ASN A 418 -6.32 3.93 -14.57
CA ASN A 418 -5.04 3.98 -15.30
C ASN A 418 -3.90 4.58 -14.46
N ASP A 419 -3.64 3.96 -13.32
CA ASP A 419 -2.58 4.38 -12.40
C ASP A 419 -1.69 3.19 -12.04
N SER A 420 -0.39 3.32 -12.27
CA SER A 420 0.61 2.30 -11.90
C SER A 420 0.77 2.09 -10.39
N HIS A 421 0.22 2.98 -9.56
CA HIS A 421 0.08 2.75 -8.12
C HIS A 421 -1.21 2.03 -7.73
N ALA A 422 -2.20 1.95 -8.61
CA ALA A 422 -3.52 1.45 -8.26
C ALA A 422 -3.60 -0.07 -8.35
N TYR A 423 -3.24 -0.79 -7.29
CA TYR A 423 -3.30 -2.25 -7.26
C TYR A 423 -4.08 -2.76 -6.06
N MET A 424 -4.73 -3.92 -6.24
CA MET A 424 -5.24 -4.70 -5.12
C MET A 424 -4.07 -5.39 -4.43
N THR A 425 -3.90 -5.18 -3.12
CA THR A 425 -2.72 -5.69 -2.40
C THR A 425 -2.63 -7.23 -2.44
N GLU A 426 -1.40 -7.76 -2.44
CA GLU A 426 -1.06 -9.18 -2.66
C GLU A 426 -1.66 -10.18 -1.66
N TYR A 427 -2.30 -9.70 -0.59
CA TYR A 427 -2.83 -10.55 0.48
C TYR A 427 -4.15 -11.22 0.11
N ASP A 428 -4.72 -10.89 -1.06
CA ASP A 428 -5.87 -11.58 -1.62
C ASP A 428 -5.50 -12.94 -2.21
N PHE A 429 -5.37 -13.92 -1.31
CA PHE A 429 -4.94 -15.28 -1.62
C PHE A 429 -5.88 -15.99 -2.63
N SER A 430 -7.14 -15.56 -2.78
CA SER A 430 -8.08 -16.11 -3.76
C SER A 430 -7.74 -15.67 -5.19
N LEU A 431 -7.48 -14.37 -5.40
CA LEU A 431 -7.19 -13.82 -6.71
C LEU A 431 -5.77 -14.21 -7.14
N PHE A 432 -4.83 -14.23 -6.19
CA PHE A 432 -3.50 -14.78 -6.42
C PHE A 432 -3.56 -16.26 -6.83
N ARG A 433 -4.30 -17.12 -6.11
CA ARG A 433 -4.46 -18.54 -6.48
C ARG A 433 -5.03 -18.73 -7.89
N SER A 434 -5.96 -17.87 -8.32
CA SER A 434 -6.62 -17.98 -9.63
C SER A 434 -5.65 -17.87 -10.81
N GLY A 435 -4.54 -17.15 -10.66
CA GLY A 435 -3.50 -17.04 -11.69
C GLY A 435 -2.54 -18.22 -11.75
N GLY A 436 -2.52 -19.11 -10.74
CA GLY A 436 -1.60 -20.23 -10.65
C GLY A 436 -0.43 -20.02 -9.69
N LEU A 437 -0.06 -21.05 -8.93
CA LEU A 437 0.98 -20.98 -7.89
C LEU A 437 2.39 -21.39 -8.38
N ARG A 438 2.52 -21.75 -9.66
CA ARG A 438 3.75 -22.28 -10.26
C ARG A 438 4.21 -21.39 -11.42
N PHE A 439 5.52 -21.33 -11.61
CA PHE A 439 6.20 -20.52 -12.60
C PHE A 439 7.23 -21.36 -13.37
N PRO A 440 7.51 -21.07 -14.65
CA PRO A 440 8.70 -21.61 -15.31
C PRO A 440 9.99 -21.10 -14.62
N PRO A 441 11.15 -21.74 -14.82
CA PRO A 441 12.41 -21.34 -14.17
C PRO A 441 13.08 -20.11 -14.81
N PHE A 442 12.39 -19.40 -15.70
CA PHE A 442 12.91 -18.26 -16.45
C PHE A 442 12.03 -17.01 -16.32
N GLU A 443 12.68 -15.85 -16.38
CA GLU A 443 12.05 -14.53 -16.43
C GLU A 443 11.74 -14.15 -17.88
N ILE A 444 10.54 -13.60 -18.10
CA ILE A 444 10.19 -12.95 -19.36
C ILE A 444 10.02 -11.44 -19.17
N LYS A 445 10.39 -10.66 -20.18
CA LYS A 445 10.03 -9.25 -20.32
C LYS A 445 9.51 -9.00 -21.72
N PHE A 446 8.71 -7.94 -21.88
CA PHE A 446 8.30 -7.51 -23.21
C PHE A 446 9.43 -6.70 -23.86
N VAL A 447 9.98 -7.22 -24.96
CA VAL A 447 11.03 -6.60 -25.77
C VAL A 447 10.54 -6.61 -27.21
N GLU A 448 10.54 -5.45 -27.87
CA GLU A 448 9.86 -5.26 -29.17
C GLU A 448 8.39 -5.71 -29.13
N ASP A 449 7.69 -5.43 -28.03
CA ASP A 449 6.31 -5.83 -27.76
C ASP A 449 6.06 -7.36 -27.77
N LYS A 450 7.13 -8.16 -27.63
CA LYS A 450 7.06 -9.64 -27.58
C LYS A 450 7.54 -10.17 -26.23
N PRO A 451 6.97 -11.26 -25.70
CA PRO A 451 7.42 -11.90 -24.46
C PRO A 451 8.76 -12.64 -24.68
N VAL A 452 9.87 -12.01 -24.30
CA VAL A 452 11.22 -12.56 -24.49
C VAL A 452 11.77 -13.08 -23.18
N ILE A 453 12.39 -14.25 -23.21
CA ILE A 453 13.16 -14.75 -22.08
C ILE A 453 14.38 -13.84 -21.88
N THR A 454 14.45 -13.13 -20.77
CA THR A 454 15.55 -12.21 -20.46
C THR A 454 16.52 -12.74 -19.43
N ASP A 455 16.06 -13.61 -18.53
CA ASP A 455 16.90 -14.15 -17.47
C ASP A 455 16.36 -15.47 -16.89
N PHE A 456 17.05 -16.03 -15.90
CA PHE A 456 16.66 -17.23 -15.16
C PHE A 456 16.49 -16.95 -13.67
N PHE A 457 15.35 -17.38 -13.10
CA PHE A 457 15.11 -17.31 -11.66
C PHE A 457 16.04 -18.26 -10.89
N ASP A 458 16.44 -19.34 -11.53
CA ASP A 458 17.47 -20.26 -11.08
C ASP A 458 18.32 -20.69 -12.27
N ASP A 459 19.63 -20.53 -12.18
CA ASP A 459 20.53 -20.70 -13.34
C ASP A 459 20.63 -22.17 -13.76
N GLU A 460 20.56 -23.12 -12.82
CA GLU A 460 20.63 -24.56 -13.11
C GLU A 460 19.32 -25.06 -13.71
N LEU A 461 18.19 -24.74 -13.07
CA LEU A 461 16.86 -25.11 -13.56
C LEU A 461 16.57 -24.43 -14.89
N GLY A 462 16.99 -23.16 -15.03
CA GLY A 462 16.92 -22.40 -16.27
C GLY A 462 17.65 -23.09 -17.42
N LYS A 463 18.93 -23.45 -17.23
CA LYS A 463 19.71 -24.21 -18.22
C LYS A 463 19.08 -25.57 -18.52
N SER A 464 18.61 -26.29 -17.50
CA SER A 464 18.00 -27.62 -17.67
C SER A 464 16.69 -27.59 -18.45
N SER A 465 16.02 -26.43 -18.53
CA SER A 465 14.78 -26.27 -19.31
C SER A 465 15.00 -26.25 -20.82
N GLY A 466 16.25 -26.11 -21.29
CA GLY A 466 16.58 -25.98 -22.71
C GLY A 466 16.25 -24.62 -23.34
N MET A 467 15.72 -23.68 -22.55
CA MET A 467 15.46 -22.30 -22.96
C MET A 467 16.71 -21.43 -22.93
N LYS A 468 16.71 -20.37 -23.73
CA LYS A 468 17.82 -19.41 -23.86
C LYS A 468 17.30 -17.98 -23.76
N ARG A 469 18.17 -17.07 -23.30
CA ARG A 469 17.90 -15.64 -23.40
C ARG A 469 17.71 -15.27 -24.88
N GLY A 470 16.70 -14.46 -25.17
CA GLY A 470 16.31 -14.10 -26.54
C GLY A 470 15.25 -14.98 -27.18
N ASP A 471 14.90 -16.13 -26.59
CA ASP A 471 13.76 -16.92 -27.05
C ASP A 471 12.46 -16.12 -26.88
N VAL A 472 11.64 -16.05 -27.93
CA VAL A 472 10.37 -15.32 -27.96
C VAL A 472 9.21 -16.30 -27.78
N ILE A 473 8.41 -16.18 -26.72
CA ILE A 473 7.26 -17.07 -26.50
C ILE A 473 6.12 -16.71 -27.46
N LEU A 474 5.56 -17.70 -28.15
CA LEU A 474 4.48 -17.51 -29.12
C LEU A 474 3.13 -18.04 -28.59
N SER A 475 3.11 -19.20 -27.93
CA SER A 475 1.90 -19.76 -27.34
C SER A 475 2.16 -20.55 -26.05
N VAL A 476 1.11 -20.70 -25.24
CA VAL A 476 1.07 -21.61 -24.09
C VAL A 476 -0.07 -22.59 -24.32
N GLY A 477 0.26 -23.88 -24.45
CA GLY A 477 -0.65 -24.88 -24.99
C GLY A 477 -1.15 -24.46 -26.37
N ASN A 478 -2.48 -24.45 -26.53
CA ASN A 478 -3.14 -24.04 -27.79
C ASN A 478 -3.51 -22.55 -27.82
N THR A 479 -3.09 -21.75 -26.84
CA THR A 479 -3.47 -20.34 -26.73
C THR A 479 -2.30 -19.44 -27.16
N PRO A 480 -2.44 -18.64 -28.23
CA PRO A 480 -1.45 -17.63 -28.61
C PRO A 480 -1.27 -16.59 -27.50
N VAL A 481 -0.04 -16.12 -27.31
CA VAL A 481 0.26 -15.12 -26.27
C VAL A 481 -0.55 -13.84 -26.49
N GLU A 482 -0.74 -13.40 -27.73
CA GLU A 482 -1.48 -12.17 -28.06
C GLU A 482 -2.92 -12.23 -27.50
N LYS A 483 -3.54 -13.41 -27.58
CA LYS A 483 -4.87 -13.65 -26.98
C LYS A 483 -4.81 -13.60 -25.46
N MET A 484 -3.81 -14.23 -24.84
CA MET A 484 -3.62 -14.18 -23.38
C MET A 484 -3.40 -12.74 -22.89
N VAL A 485 -2.65 -11.94 -23.64
CA VAL A 485 -2.42 -10.52 -23.35
C VAL A 485 -3.74 -9.76 -23.41
N ALA A 486 -4.51 -9.89 -24.49
CA ALA A 486 -5.81 -9.22 -24.62
C ALA A 486 -6.80 -9.57 -23.49
N GLU A 487 -6.83 -10.83 -23.06
CA GLU A 487 -7.71 -11.30 -21.98
C GLU A 487 -7.29 -10.79 -20.59
N LYS A 488 -5.98 -10.65 -20.34
CA LYS A 488 -5.44 -10.26 -19.03
C LYS A 488 -5.32 -8.75 -18.86
N LEU A 489 -5.08 -7.99 -19.92
CA LEU A 489 -4.86 -6.53 -19.87
C LEU A 489 -5.95 -5.73 -19.11
N PRO A 490 -7.26 -6.05 -19.21
CA PRO A 490 -8.31 -5.38 -18.43
C PRO A 490 -8.17 -5.52 -16.91
N TYR A 491 -7.31 -6.42 -16.44
CA TYR A 491 -7.02 -6.68 -15.04
C TYR A 491 -5.62 -6.23 -14.61
N ILE A 492 -4.91 -5.48 -15.45
CA ILE A 492 -3.55 -4.99 -15.19
C ILE A 492 -3.54 -3.47 -15.05
N SER A 493 -3.30 -3.00 -13.85
CA SER A 493 -3.18 -1.57 -13.55
C SER A 493 -1.83 -1.03 -14.01
N ALA A 494 -1.88 0.06 -14.77
CA ALA A 494 -0.71 0.84 -15.15
C ALA A 494 -1.15 2.15 -15.81
N SER A 495 -0.30 3.17 -15.73
CA SER A 495 -0.56 4.49 -16.32
C SER A 495 -0.37 4.54 -17.83
N ASN A 496 0.45 3.64 -18.39
CA ASN A 496 0.70 3.54 -19.83
C ASN A 496 0.95 2.10 -20.29
N TYR A 497 0.94 1.88 -21.60
CA TYR A 497 1.00 0.55 -22.21
C TYR A 497 2.31 -0.21 -21.94
N PRO A 498 3.51 0.38 -22.06
CA PRO A 498 4.76 -0.31 -21.69
C PRO A 498 4.73 -0.83 -20.24
N THR A 499 4.15 -0.05 -19.33
CA THR A 499 4.01 -0.44 -17.93
C THR A 499 2.94 -1.51 -17.72
N LYS A 500 1.87 -1.53 -18.54
CA LYS A 500 0.91 -2.65 -18.56
C LYS A 500 1.62 -3.95 -18.95
N LEU A 501 2.45 -3.93 -20.00
CA LEU A 501 3.23 -5.09 -20.41
C LEU A 501 4.24 -5.53 -19.33
N ARG A 502 4.94 -4.58 -18.69
CA ARG A 502 5.82 -4.83 -17.54
C ARG A 502 5.08 -5.57 -16.42
N ASN A 503 3.90 -5.07 -16.02
CA ASN A 503 3.12 -5.66 -14.93
C ASN A 503 2.44 -6.99 -15.32
N LEU A 504 2.16 -7.19 -16.62
CA LEU A 504 1.57 -8.42 -17.15
C LEU A 504 2.58 -9.56 -17.27
N ALA A 505 3.84 -9.28 -17.59
CA ALA A 505 4.89 -10.27 -17.80
C ALA A 505 4.96 -11.36 -16.70
N PRO A 506 5.01 -11.05 -15.39
CA PRO A 506 5.06 -12.06 -14.33
C PRO A 506 3.77 -12.89 -14.21
N GLU A 507 2.65 -12.44 -14.78
CA GLU A 507 1.33 -13.08 -14.72
C GLU A 507 1.02 -13.96 -15.95
N LEU A 508 1.82 -13.83 -17.01
CA LEU A 508 1.52 -14.43 -18.30
C LEU A 508 1.70 -15.95 -18.28
N LEU A 509 2.78 -16.44 -17.65
CA LEU A 509 3.17 -17.86 -17.63
C LEU A 509 2.88 -18.57 -16.31
N ARG A 510 2.08 -17.96 -15.43
CA ARG A 510 1.67 -18.61 -14.18
C ARG A 510 0.69 -19.74 -14.47
N THR A 511 0.82 -20.85 -13.72
CA THR A 511 -0.07 -22.01 -13.85
C THR A 511 -0.17 -22.78 -12.53
N ASN A 512 -1.14 -23.69 -12.44
CA ASN A 512 -1.18 -24.72 -11.39
C ASN A 512 -0.60 -26.07 -11.86
N ASP A 513 -0.35 -26.22 -13.16
CA ASP A 513 0.19 -27.45 -13.74
C ASP A 513 1.69 -27.59 -13.47
N SER A 514 2.16 -28.82 -13.29
CA SER A 514 3.59 -29.12 -13.09
C SER A 514 4.44 -28.95 -14.36
N VAL A 515 3.80 -28.84 -15.52
CA VAL A 515 4.42 -28.68 -16.84
C VAL A 515 3.61 -27.68 -17.66
N LEU A 516 4.30 -26.83 -18.42
CA LEU A 516 3.75 -25.96 -19.44
C LEU A 516 4.25 -26.40 -20.81
N ASN A 517 3.34 -26.54 -21.78
CA ASN A 517 3.72 -26.68 -23.18
C ASN A 517 3.80 -25.28 -23.77
N ILE A 518 4.93 -24.92 -24.36
CA ILE A 518 5.10 -23.62 -25.02
C ILE A 518 5.58 -23.81 -26.45
N SER A 519 5.11 -22.95 -27.35
CA SER A 519 5.81 -22.72 -28.62
C SER A 519 6.58 -21.40 -28.53
N PHE A 520 7.76 -21.36 -29.13
CA PHE A 520 8.63 -20.20 -29.07
C PHE A 520 9.47 -20.06 -30.35
N LYS A 521 9.84 -18.82 -30.67
CA LYS A 521 10.75 -18.51 -31.77
C LYS A 521 12.17 -18.36 -31.23
N ARG A 522 13.10 -19.13 -31.81
CA ARG A 522 14.54 -19.03 -31.59
C ARG A 522 15.20 -18.78 -32.94
N SER A 523 15.84 -17.63 -33.10
CA SER A 523 16.28 -17.17 -34.42
C SER A 523 15.09 -17.20 -35.39
N ASP A 524 15.18 -17.86 -36.55
CA ASP A 524 14.06 -17.99 -37.49
C ASP A 524 13.24 -19.28 -37.37
N SER A 525 13.55 -20.12 -36.38
CA SER A 525 12.84 -21.38 -36.17
C SER A 525 11.78 -21.25 -35.09
N VAL A 526 10.60 -21.86 -35.35
CA VAL A 526 9.57 -22.08 -34.34
C VAL A 526 9.77 -23.47 -33.73
N LEU A 527 9.84 -23.53 -32.41
CA LEU A 527 10.11 -24.73 -31.64
C LEU A 527 9.02 -24.93 -30.59
N GLU A 528 8.88 -26.16 -30.10
CA GLU A 528 8.01 -26.49 -28.97
C GLU A 528 8.82 -27.10 -27.83
N ALA A 529 8.42 -26.80 -26.59
CA ALA A 529 9.04 -27.36 -25.40
C ALA A 529 8.04 -27.65 -24.29
N LYS A 530 8.31 -28.72 -23.54
CA LYS A 530 7.64 -29.04 -22.27
C LYS A 530 8.48 -28.51 -21.11
N ILE A 531 8.02 -27.44 -20.49
CA ILE A 531 8.74 -26.73 -19.44
C ILE A 531 8.19 -27.15 -18.08
N ARG A 532 9.05 -27.72 -17.24
CA ARG A 532 8.69 -27.97 -15.83
C ARG A 532 8.52 -26.64 -15.10
N THR A 533 7.46 -26.53 -14.31
CA THR A 533 7.19 -25.36 -13.48
C THR A 533 7.48 -25.65 -12.02
N TYR A 534 7.62 -24.60 -11.21
CA TYR A 534 8.05 -24.67 -9.82
C TYR A 534 7.27 -23.67 -8.97
N THR A 535 7.05 -23.99 -7.70
CA THR A 535 6.51 -23.03 -6.72
C THR A 535 7.64 -22.09 -6.26
N ARG A 536 7.26 -20.96 -5.63
CA ARG A 536 8.21 -20.00 -5.03
C ARG A 536 9.13 -20.60 -3.95
N GLN A 537 8.87 -21.83 -3.49
CA GLN A 537 9.76 -22.56 -2.58
C GLN A 537 11.03 -23.06 -3.27
N PHE A 538 10.98 -23.35 -4.57
CA PHE A 538 12.09 -23.91 -5.33
C PHE A 538 12.82 -22.90 -6.22
N ILE A 539 12.14 -21.81 -6.59
CA ILE A 539 12.71 -20.75 -7.43
C ILE A 539 12.44 -19.39 -6.83
N ASN A 540 13.43 -18.51 -6.91
CA ASN A 540 13.30 -17.14 -6.46
C ASN A 540 12.75 -16.27 -7.60
N VAL A 541 11.43 -16.20 -7.73
CA VAL A 541 10.78 -15.34 -8.74
C VAL A 541 10.89 -13.85 -8.41
N ASP A 542 11.30 -13.53 -7.18
CA ASP A 542 11.63 -12.18 -6.74
C ASP A 542 13.15 -11.91 -6.86
N LYS A 543 13.90 -12.83 -7.51
CA LYS A 543 15.35 -12.67 -7.76
C LYS A 543 15.53 -11.40 -8.57
N ASN A 544 16.07 -10.40 -7.90
CA ASN A 544 16.58 -9.23 -8.56
C ASN A 544 18.04 -9.55 -8.94
N SER A 545 18.22 -10.19 -10.10
CA SER A 545 19.50 -10.74 -10.59
C SER A 545 20.63 -9.71 -10.75
N ASN A 546 20.33 -8.42 -10.57
CA ASN A 546 21.26 -7.30 -10.74
C ASN A 546 21.53 -6.46 -9.48
N TYR A 547 21.29 -7.01 -8.28
CA TYR A 547 21.98 -6.49 -7.09
C TYR A 547 23.50 -6.71 -7.25
N GLN A 548 24.17 -5.75 -7.89
CA GLN A 548 25.63 -5.67 -7.85
C GLN A 548 26.05 -5.37 -6.42
N ASP A 549 27.15 -5.97 -5.94
CA ASP A 549 27.66 -5.79 -4.56
C ASP A 549 27.84 -4.31 -4.20
N THR A 550 28.45 -3.56 -5.12
CA THR A 550 28.62 -2.11 -5.02
C THR A 550 27.51 -1.36 -5.75
N CYS A 551 27.08 -0.24 -5.15
CA CYS A 551 26.24 0.75 -5.81
C CYS A 551 27.02 1.72 -6.71
N PHE A 552 28.35 1.69 -6.66
CA PHE A 552 29.22 2.64 -7.35
C PHE A 552 30.41 1.94 -7.97
N LYS A 553 30.78 2.33 -9.20
CA LYS A 553 32.03 1.93 -9.86
C LYS A 553 32.45 2.95 -10.91
N PHE A 554 33.72 2.89 -11.31
CA PHE A 554 34.16 3.48 -12.57
C PHE A 554 34.00 2.44 -13.69
N ILE A 555 33.26 2.77 -14.75
CA ILE A 555 33.16 1.90 -15.93
C ILE A 555 34.45 1.97 -16.75
N SER A 556 35.03 3.16 -16.82
CA SER A 556 36.34 3.44 -17.41
C SER A 556 36.93 4.71 -16.79
N LYS A 557 38.14 5.09 -17.19
CA LYS A 557 38.81 6.29 -16.66
C LYS A 557 37.94 7.53 -16.92
N GLY A 558 37.49 8.17 -15.84
CA GLY A 558 36.70 9.40 -15.90
C GLY A 558 35.19 9.20 -16.09
N ILE A 559 34.68 7.95 -16.14
CA ILE A 559 33.24 7.65 -16.20
C ILE A 559 32.81 6.93 -14.93
N ALA A 560 32.18 7.67 -14.03
CA ALA A 560 31.55 7.15 -12.82
C ALA A 560 30.16 6.58 -13.14
N TYR A 561 29.78 5.51 -12.45
CA TYR A 561 28.48 4.87 -12.56
C TYR A 561 27.89 4.64 -11.17
N LEU A 562 26.64 5.05 -10.99
CA LEU A 562 25.88 4.93 -9.75
C LEU A 562 24.59 4.15 -10.03
N ASN A 563 24.44 3.00 -9.37
CA ASN A 563 23.20 2.24 -9.31
C ASN A 563 22.40 2.65 -8.06
N VAL A 564 21.25 3.28 -8.26
CA VAL A 564 20.40 3.73 -7.14
C VAL A 564 19.68 2.59 -6.42
N GLY A 565 19.56 1.41 -7.06
CA GLY A 565 18.90 0.24 -6.50
C GLY A 565 19.65 -0.40 -5.33
N SER A 566 20.99 -0.28 -5.30
CA SER A 566 21.82 -0.74 -4.19
C SER A 566 22.43 0.40 -3.36
N TYR A 567 22.12 1.65 -3.70
CA TYR A 567 22.60 2.83 -2.97
C TYR A 567 22.15 2.83 -1.50
N SER A 568 23.01 3.37 -0.64
CA SER A 568 22.67 3.70 0.74
C SER A 568 23.36 5.00 1.16
N ARG A 569 22.64 5.86 1.88
CA ARG A 569 23.11 7.18 2.33
C ARG A 569 24.43 7.15 3.07
N LYS A 570 24.72 6.06 3.81
CA LYS A 570 25.98 5.90 4.55
C LYS A 570 27.23 5.94 3.66
N TYR A 571 27.11 5.60 2.36
CA TYR A 571 28.22 5.60 1.42
C TYR A 571 28.42 6.93 0.70
N LEU A 572 27.46 7.87 0.83
CA LEU A 572 27.45 9.09 0.05
C LEU A 572 28.73 9.94 0.19
N PRO A 573 29.31 10.16 1.39
CA PRO A 573 30.53 10.97 1.51
C PRO A 573 31.69 10.42 0.67
N ASN A 574 31.87 9.10 0.65
CA ASN A 574 32.92 8.44 -0.13
C ASN A 574 32.59 8.47 -1.63
N ILE A 575 31.34 8.18 -2.00
CA ILE A 575 30.90 8.18 -3.40
C ILE A 575 31.06 9.56 -4.02
N VAL A 576 30.66 10.63 -3.33
CA VAL A 576 30.81 12.01 -3.83
C VAL A 576 32.28 12.37 -4.06
N ASN A 577 33.17 11.96 -3.14
CA ASN A 577 34.61 12.15 -3.33
C ASN A 577 35.12 11.41 -4.58
N GLU A 578 34.68 10.18 -4.84
CA GLU A 578 35.08 9.46 -6.05
C GLU A 578 34.45 10.07 -7.31
N ILE A 579 33.17 10.46 -7.28
CA ILE A 579 32.50 11.15 -8.40
C ILE A 579 33.25 12.42 -8.78
N SER A 580 33.80 13.17 -7.81
CA SER A 580 34.56 14.39 -8.08
C SER A 580 35.77 14.21 -9.00
N LYS A 581 36.29 12.97 -9.11
CA LYS A 581 37.43 12.59 -9.97
C LYS A 581 37.00 12.21 -11.39
N SER A 582 35.70 12.22 -11.67
CA SER A 582 35.11 11.84 -12.97
C SER A 582 34.73 13.05 -13.80
N ASN A 583 34.68 12.87 -15.12
CA ASN A 583 34.16 13.86 -16.07
C ASN A 583 32.70 13.58 -16.44
N TYR A 584 32.26 12.34 -16.22
CA TYR A 584 30.92 11.86 -16.52
C TYR A 584 30.39 11.04 -15.36
N LEU A 585 29.13 11.26 -15.00
CA LEU A 585 28.38 10.47 -14.03
C LEU A 585 27.15 9.86 -14.71
N ILE A 586 27.13 8.54 -14.81
CA ILE A 586 25.94 7.78 -15.20
C ILE A 586 25.17 7.40 -13.94
N ILE A 587 23.90 7.78 -13.85
CA ILE A 587 22.97 7.39 -12.79
C ILE A 587 21.94 6.46 -13.40
N ASP A 588 21.97 5.17 -13.03
CA ASP A 588 21.05 4.17 -13.55
C ASP A 588 19.77 4.11 -12.69
N LEU A 589 18.69 4.69 -13.21
CA LEU A 589 17.35 4.75 -12.62
C LEU A 589 16.40 3.69 -13.19
N ARG A 590 16.91 2.74 -13.99
CA ARG A 590 16.17 1.52 -14.38
C ARG A 590 15.94 0.60 -13.18
N TRP A 591 16.61 0.89 -12.05
CA TRP A 591 16.42 0.27 -10.75
C TRP A 591 15.67 1.22 -9.81
N TYR A 592 14.71 0.67 -9.04
CA TYR A 592 13.98 1.48 -8.07
C TYR A 592 14.92 1.92 -6.93
N PRO A 593 15.01 3.22 -6.58
CA PRO A 593 15.92 3.68 -5.54
C PRO A 593 15.58 3.07 -4.17
N LYS A 594 16.58 2.49 -3.50
CA LYS A 594 16.42 1.92 -2.14
C LYS A 594 16.18 3.00 -1.08
N GLU A 595 16.88 4.11 -1.20
CA GLU A 595 16.71 5.30 -0.36
C GLU A 595 16.51 6.53 -1.26
N SER A 596 15.83 7.56 -0.76
CA SER A 596 15.80 8.84 -1.49
C SER A 596 17.20 9.47 -1.52
N ILE A 597 17.64 9.85 -2.71
CA ILE A 597 18.96 10.43 -3.00
C ILE A 597 18.87 11.89 -3.48
N VAL A 598 17.66 12.35 -3.80
CA VAL A 598 17.40 13.62 -4.50
C VAL A 598 17.96 14.82 -3.75
N LYS A 599 17.76 14.88 -2.43
CA LYS A 599 18.24 16.00 -1.61
C LYS A 599 19.76 15.97 -1.51
N GLU A 600 20.32 14.88 -0.98
CA GLU A 600 21.72 14.85 -0.57
C GLU A 600 22.68 14.88 -1.77
N LEU A 601 22.36 14.15 -2.85
CA LEU A 601 23.16 14.23 -4.07
C LEU A 601 22.83 15.50 -4.86
N GLY A 602 21.59 16.00 -4.81
CA GLY A 602 21.21 17.27 -5.44
C GLY A 602 22.02 18.46 -4.91
N GLU A 603 22.35 18.50 -3.62
CA GLU A 603 23.24 19.53 -3.05
C GLU A 603 24.66 19.51 -3.63
N TYR A 604 25.11 18.36 -4.15
CA TYR A 604 26.41 18.21 -4.80
C TYR A 604 26.36 18.46 -6.31
N LEU A 605 25.25 18.14 -6.99
CA LEU A 605 25.14 18.22 -8.45
C LEU A 605 24.77 19.63 -8.98
N PHE A 606 24.30 20.53 -8.12
CA PHE A 606 23.76 21.83 -8.53
C PHE A 606 24.55 23.00 -7.96
N GLU A 607 24.82 24.00 -8.81
CA GLU A 607 25.46 25.26 -8.42
C GLU A 607 24.56 26.12 -7.50
N LYS A 608 23.25 26.12 -7.77
CA LYS A 608 22.24 26.91 -7.08
C LYS A 608 20.91 26.16 -7.00
N PRO A 609 19.99 26.55 -6.10
CA PRO A 609 18.65 25.95 -6.05
C PRO A 609 17.90 26.13 -7.38
N THR A 610 17.44 25.04 -7.99
CA THR A 610 16.74 25.04 -9.28
C THR A 610 15.34 24.45 -9.15
N PRO A 611 14.25 25.12 -9.58
CA PRO A 611 12.91 24.53 -9.61
C PRO A 611 12.87 23.25 -10.45
N PHE A 612 12.26 22.19 -9.93
CA PHE A 612 12.17 20.92 -10.67
C PHE A 612 10.81 20.25 -10.64
N VAL A 613 9.95 20.57 -9.67
CA VAL A 613 8.63 19.94 -9.51
C VAL A 613 7.60 20.90 -8.95
N LYS A 614 6.35 20.73 -9.36
CA LYS A 614 5.16 21.40 -8.81
C LYS A 614 4.16 20.33 -8.37
N PHE A 615 3.54 20.50 -7.20
CA PHE A 615 2.54 19.54 -6.70
C PHE A 615 1.13 20.08 -6.86
N ALA A 616 0.16 19.22 -7.14
CA ALA A 616 -1.26 19.52 -6.99
C ALA A 616 -1.86 18.68 -5.86
N LYS A 617 -2.43 19.36 -4.86
CA LYS A 617 -3.02 18.74 -3.67
C LYS A 617 -4.49 19.11 -3.55
N ILE A 618 -5.23 18.28 -2.83
CA ILE A 618 -6.61 18.57 -2.46
C ILE A 618 -6.67 19.82 -1.58
N ALA A 619 -7.58 20.74 -1.91
CA ALA A 619 -7.82 21.99 -1.19
C ALA A 619 -8.93 21.83 -0.14
N ASP A 620 -9.61 22.92 0.22
CA ASP A 620 -10.63 22.95 1.28
C ASP A 620 -12.03 22.48 0.85
N GLN A 621 -12.14 21.89 -0.34
CA GLN A 621 -13.37 21.30 -0.87
C GLN A 621 -13.05 19.96 -1.57
N PRO A 622 -13.85 18.89 -1.32
CA PRO A 622 -13.70 17.63 -2.06
C PRO A 622 -13.75 17.86 -3.58
N GLY A 623 -12.81 17.27 -4.31
CA GLY A 623 -12.67 17.43 -5.76
C GLY A 623 -11.91 18.67 -6.24
N LEU A 624 -11.59 19.63 -5.36
CA LEU A 624 -10.79 20.81 -5.73
C LEU A 624 -9.30 20.51 -5.54
N PHE A 625 -8.52 20.55 -6.61
CA PHE A 625 -7.07 20.42 -6.56
C PHE A 625 -6.39 21.72 -6.98
N THR A 626 -5.44 22.17 -6.18
CA THR A 626 -4.67 23.39 -6.44
C THR A 626 -3.18 23.11 -6.41
N PHE A 627 -2.45 23.85 -7.24
CA PHE A 627 -1.01 23.83 -7.27
C PHE A 627 -0.39 24.53 -6.06
N ASP A 628 0.71 23.96 -5.57
CA ASP A 628 1.66 24.63 -4.70
C ASP A 628 2.75 25.36 -5.50
N GLU A 629 3.57 26.15 -4.80
CA GLU A 629 4.77 26.73 -5.36
C GLU A 629 5.79 25.65 -5.76
N PRO A 630 6.53 25.82 -6.88
CA PRO A 630 7.52 24.83 -7.30
C PRO A 630 8.61 24.58 -6.24
N MET A 631 8.85 23.31 -5.95
CA MET A 631 9.98 22.88 -5.12
C MET A 631 11.28 22.95 -5.92
N LYS A 632 12.36 23.28 -5.22
CA LYS A 632 13.72 23.40 -5.78
C LYS A 632 14.61 22.25 -5.32
N ILE A 633 15.52 21.84 -6.19
CA ILE A 633 16.59 20.89 -5.90
C ILE A 633 17.92 21.64 -5.75
N GLY A 634 18.81 21.11 -4.92
CA GLY A 634 20.14 21.66 -4.70
C GLY A 634 20.17 22.85 -3.72
N LYS A 635 21.38 23.33 -3.48
CA LYS A 635 21.67 24.54 -2.69
C LYS A 635 22.75 25.34 -3.38
N ALA A 636 23.02 26.57 -2.91
CA ALA A 636 24.17 27.32 -3.39
C ALA A 636 25.46 26.54 -3.07
N ASN A 637 26.19 26.12 -4.10
CA ASN A 637 27.40 25.30 -3.97
C ASN A 637 28.39 25.65 -5.11
N PRO A 638 29.43 26.47 -4.85
CA PRO A 638 30.44 26.79 -5.85
C PRO A 638 31.34 25.60 -6.22
N SER A 639 31.34 24.55 -5.39
CA SER A 639 32.09 23.30 -5.59
C SER A 639 31.20 22.17 -6.14
N PHE A 640 30.09 22.52 -6.80
CA PHE A 640 29.22 21.54 -7.44
C PHE A 640 29.96 20.71 -8.49
N TYR A 641 29.44 19.53 -8.77
CA TYR A 641 29.99 18.65 -9.80
C TYR A 641 29.84 19.28 -11.20
N LYS A 642 30.98 19.50 -11.87
CA LYS A 642 31.04 20.15 -13.20
C LYS A 642 31.00 19.17 -14.37
N GLY A 643 31.10 17.86 -14.11
CA GLY A 643 31.03 16.84 -15.14
C GLY A 643 29.61 16.67 -15.70
N LYS A 644 29.48 15.95 -16.81
CA LYS A 644 28.17 15.71 -17.44
C LYS A 644 27.45 14.56 -16.76
N ILE A 645 26.14 14.70 -16.61
CA ILE A 645 25.28 13.70 -15.97
C ILE A 645 24.44 12.99 -17.04
N ILE A 646 24.40 11.66 -16.98
CA ILE A 646 23.54 10.84 -17.85
C ILE A 646 22.63 10.01 -16.97
N LEU A 647 21.32 10.07 -17.23
CA LEU A 647 20.30 9.33 -16.50
C LEU A 647 19.80 8.19 -17.39
N LEU A 648 19.83 6.95 -16.90
CA LEU A 648 19.25 5.81 -17.62
C LEU A 648 17.87 5.50 -17.05
N VAL A 649 16.85 5.43 -17.91
CA VAL A 649 15.45 5.21 -17.51
C VAL A 649 14.76 4.19 -18.39
N ASN A 650 13.71 3.54 -17.87
CA ASN A 650 12.82 2.68 -18.64
C ASN A 650 11.45 2.55 -17.97
N GLU A 651 10.59 1.65 -18.46
CA GLU A 651 9.25 1.39 -17.92
C GLU A 651 9.25 0.90 -16.46
N VAL A 652 10.40 0.47 -15.91
CA VAL A 652 10.57 0.10 -14.49
C VAL A 652 10.82 1.34 -13.61
N THR A 653 11.35 2.43 -14.18
CA THR A 653 11.48 3.72 -13.50
C THR A 653 10.08 4.24 -13.15
N GLN A 654 9.73 4.21 -11.86
CA GLN A 654 8.40 4.58 -11.34
C GLN A 654 8.56 5.36 -10.04
N SER A 655 7.61 6.24 -9.70
CA SER A 655 7.53 6.92 -8.40
C SER A 655 8.84 7.63 -8.06
N ASN A 656 9.47 7.30 -6.93
CA ASN A 656 10.75 7.89 -6.52
C ASN A 656 11.85 7.82 -7.61
N GLY A 657 11.82 6.83 -8.51
CA GLY A 657 12.71 6.79 -9.68
C GLY A 657 12.43 7.89 -10.69
N GLU A 658 11.15 8.17 -10.98
CA GLU A 658 10.72 9.28 -11.84
C GLU A 658 10.99 10.63 -11.19
N PHE A 659 10.69 10.77 -9.89
CA PHE A 659 11.01 11.97 -9.12
C PHE A 659 12.51 12.30 -9.17
N THR A 660 13.35 11.26 -9.03
CA THR A 660 14.81 11.39 -9.11
C THR A 660 15.25 11.80 -10.51
N ALA A 661 14.68 11.19 -11.55
CA ALA A 661 14.96 11.56 -12.95
C ALA A 661 14.54 13.00 -13.24
N MET A 662 13.36 13.41 -12.79
CA MET A 662 12.84 14.78 -12.92
C MET A 662 13.73 15.80 -12.18
N GLY A 663 14.23 15.46 -10.99
CA GLY A 663 15.15 16.32 -10.25
C GLY A 663 16.49 16.47 -10.96
N PHE A 664 17.17 15.35 -11.23
CA PHE A 664 18.52 15.38 -11.76
C PHE A 664 18.62 15.79 -13.23
N ARG A 665 17.54 15.69 -14.02
CA ARG A 665 17.55 16.23 -15.38
C ARG A 665 17.71 17.76 -15.44
N GLN A 666 17.46 18.46 -14.32
CA GLN A 666 17.67 19.90 -14.24
C GLN A 666 19.14 20.29 -14.02
N ALA A 667 20.03 19.31 -13.78
CA ALA A 667 21.45 19.59 -13.64
C ALA A 667 22.06 20.03 -14.98
N ASN A 668 23.09 20.87 -14.92
CA ASN A 668 23.66 21.49 -16.11
C ASN A 668 24.15 20.44 -17.12
N GLY A 669 23.57 20.42 -18.32
CA GLY A 669 23.93 19.49 -19.39
C GLY A 669 23.58 18.02 -19.12
N ALA A 670 22.63 17.75 -18.21
CA ALA A 670 22.13 16.40 -17.98
C ALA A 670 21.37 15.86 -19.22
N ILE A 671 21.53 14.56 -19.51
CA ILE A 671 20.86 13.88 -20.62
C ILE A 671 20.16 12.62 -20.11
N VAL A 672 18.89 12.44 -20.45
CA VAL A 672 18.08 11.26 -20.15
C VAL A 672 18.09 10.31 -21.34
N ILE A 673 18.50 9.06 -21.14
CA ILE A 673 18.60 8.03 -22.18
C ILE A 673 17.78 6.80 -21.77
N GLY A 674 17.00 6.24 -22.71
CA GLY A 674 16.28 4.99 -22.50
C GLY A 674 14.86 5.02 -23.04
N SER A 675 13.89 4.46 -22.31
CA SER A 675 12.50 4.35 -22.77
C SER A 675 11.53 5.09 -21.85
N GLN A 676 10.26 5.19 -22.28
CA GLN A 676 9.19 5.82 -21.50
C GLN A 676 9.09 5.18 -20.10
N THR A 677 9.04 6.02 -19.08
CA THR A 677 8.90 5.58 -17.68
C THR A 677 7.45 5.26 -17.30
N ALA A 678 7.22 4.85 -16.05
CA ALA A 678 5.93 4.31 -15.63
C ALA A 678 4.77 5.31 -15.60
N GLY A 679 5.04 6.61 -15.58
CA GLY A 679 4.03 7.66 -15.54
C GLY A 679 3.21 7.65 -14.25
N ALA A 680 3.86 7.44 -13.10
CA ALA A 680 3.24 7.41 -11.78
C ALA A 680 4.22 7.90 -10.70
N ASP A 681 4.49 9.21 -10.69
CA ASP A 681 5.51 9.83 -9.83
C ASP A 681 4.99 10.06 -8.39
N GLY A 682 3.72 10.41 -8.24
CA GLY A 682 3.15 10.91 -6.98
C GLY A 682 3.10 9.91 -5.81
N ASN A 683 3.08 10.46 -4.60
CA ASN A 683 2.87 9.69 -3.38
C ASN A 683 1.52 8.96 -3.42
N VAL A 684 1.52 7.72 -2.93
CA VAL A 684 0.28 6.94 -2.77
C VAL A 684 -0.50 7.38 -1.54
N THR A 685 -1.82 7.17 -1.58
CA THR A 685 -2.66 7.23 -0.37
C THR A 685 -2.24 6.16 0.64
N PRO A 686 -2.57 6.31 1.94
CA PRO A 686 -2.69 5.16 2.83
C PRO A 686 -3.66 4.10 2.26
N ILE A 687 -3.66 2.92 2.86
CA ILE A 687 -4.51 1.80 2.42
C ILE A 687 -5.98 2.20 2.45
N ILE A 688 -6.65 1.98 1.32
CA ILE A 688 -8.10 2.10 1.16
C ILE A 688 -8.69 0.70 1.35
N ASN A 689 -9.60 0.59 2.32
CA ASN A 689 -10.27 -0.66 2.64
C ASN A 689 -11.63 -0.73 1.94
N LEU A 690 -11.89 -1.84 1.26
CA LEU A 690 -13.16 -2.17 0.61
C LEU A 690 -13.72 -3.47 1.24
N PRO A 691 -15.07 -3.63 1.29
CA PRO A 691 -15.71 -4.86 1.73
C PRO A 691 -15.11 -6.15 1.13
N GLY A 692 -15.02 -7.20 1.95
CA GLY A 692 -14.44 -8.49 1.57
C GLY A 692 -12.94 -8.64 1.83
N GLY A 693 -12.39 -7.83 2.74
CA GLY A 693 -10.96 -7.84 3.06
C GLY A 693 -10.09 -7.31 1.93
N ILE A 694 -10.67 -6.51 1.03
CA ILE A 694 -9.96 -5.97 -0.12
C ILE A 694 -9.26 -4.68 0.29
N SER A 695 -7.99 -4.58 -0.07
CA SER A 695 -7.18 -3.39 0.17
C SER A 695 -6.59 -2.89 -1.14
N THR A 696 -6.63 -1.58 -1.36
CA THR A 696 -6.08 -0.90 -2.53
C THR A 696 -5.41 0.41 -2.12
N VAL A 697 -4.67 1.03 -3.04
CA VAL A 697 -4.12 2.37 -2.94
C VAL A 697 -4.21 3.04 -4.31
N PHE A 698 -3.99 4.34 -4.40
CA PHE A 698 -3.70 5.02 -5.68
C PHE A 698 -2.82 6.23 -5.43
N THR A 699 -2.37 6.91 -6.48
CA THR A 699 -1.59 8.15 -6.40
C THR A 699 -2.44 9.28 -5.81
N GLY A 700 -2.14 9.68 -4.58
CA GLY A 700 -2.89 10.72 -3.85
C GLY A 700 -2.34 12.14 -4.02
N LEU A 701 -1.13 12.30 -4.56
CA LEU A 701 -0.50 13.60 -4.79
C LEU A 701 -0.21 13.81 -6.28
N GLY A 702 -0.69 14.92 -6.83
CA GLY A 702 -0.40 15.31 -8.21
C GLY A 702 1.05 15.80 -8.34
N VAL A 703 1.81 15.32 -9.33
CA VAL A 703 3.20 15.70 -9.60
C VAL A 703 3.32 16.20 -11.04
N TYR A 704 3.92 17.36 -11.20
CA TYR A 704 4.02 18.07 -12.46
C TYR A 704 5.40 18.71 -12.61
N TYR A 705 5.82 18.96 -13.84
CA TYR A 705 6.97 19.83 -14.10
C TYR A 705 6.70 21.26 -13.59
N PRO A 706 7.72 22.10 -13.39
CA PRO A 706 7.55 23.47 -12.89
C PRO A 706 6.65 24.35 -13.78
N ASP A 707 6.59 24.04 -15.07
CA ASP A 707 5.72 24.71 -16.06
C ASP A 707 4.27 24.18 -16.06
N GLY A 708 3.96 23.21 -15.18
CA GLY A 708 2.63 22.61 -15.04
C GLY A 708 2.36 21.43 -15.96
N LYS A 709 3.31 21.01 -16.81
CA LYS A 709 3.16 19.82 -17.66
C LYS A 709 3.06 18.53 -16.84
N GLU A 710 2.23 17.63 -17.34
CA GLU A 710 1.91 16.32 -16.77
C GLU A 710 3.08 15.34 -16.75
N THR A 711 3.10 14.52 -15.70
CA THR A 711 3.89 13.28 -15.68
C THR A 711 3.04 12.02 -15.53
N GLN A 712 1.85 12.09 -14.94
CA GLN A 712 0.97 10.93 -14.89
C GLN A 712 0.63 10.44 -16.30
N ARG A 713 0.70 9.13 -16.53
CA ARG A 713 0.55 8.44 -17.85
C ARG A 713 1.66 8.71 -18.85
N ILE A 714 2.25 9.90 -18.86
CA ILE A 714 3.31 10.28 -19.80
C ILE A 714 4.68 9.74 -19.35
N GLY A 715 5.00 9.91 -18.07
CA GLY A 715 6.31 9.65 -17.49
C GLY A 715 7.34 10.75 -17.80
N ILE A 716 8.59 10.44 -17.51
CA ILE A 716 9.77 11.22 -17.83
C ILE A 716 10.17 10.87 -19.27
N VAL A 717 9.95 11.82 -20.19
CA VAL A 717 10.32 11.64 -21.60
C VAL A 717 11.85 11.69 -21.73
N PRO A 718 12.50 10.64 -22.27
CA PRO A 718 13.94 10.63 -22.53
C PRO A 718 14.34 11.63 -23.62
N ASP A 719 15.53 12.19 -23.51
CA ASP A 719 16.11 13.04 -24.56
C ASP A 719 16.63 12.20 -25.73
N ILE A 720 17.08 10.96 -25.45
CA ILE A 720 17.46 9.97 -26.45
C ILE A 720 16.70 8.67 -26.17
N VAL A 721 15.79 8.31 -27.08
CA VAL A 721 15.02 7.06 -26.95
C VAL A 721 15.87 5.87 -27.39
N VAL A 722 16.02 4.89 -26.49
CA VAL A 722 16.69 3.61 -26.72
C VAL A 722 15.89 2.52 -26.05
N LYS A 723 15.58 1.45 -26.78
CA LYS A 723 14.91 0.27 -26.27
C LYS A 723 15.79 -0.96 -26.52
N PRO A 724 15.86 -1.93 -25.60
CA PRO A 724 16.49 -3.21 -25.88
C PRO A 724 15.84 -3.90 -27.10
N THR A 725 16.64 -4.65 -27.84
CA THR A 725 16.22 -5.47 -28.97
C THR A 725 16.29 -6.95 -28.59
N VAL A 726 15.54 -7.81 -29.30
CA VAL A 726 15.63 -9.27 -29.09
C VAL A 726 17.06 -9.76 -29.35
N LYS A 727 17.71 -9.17 -30.36
CA LYS A 727 19.12 -9.43 -30.67
C LYS A 727 20.05 -9.03 -29.53
N GLY A 728 19.89 -7.82 -28.98
CA GLY A 728 20.65 -7.36 -27.83
C GLY A 728 20.52 -8.28 -26.62
N VAL A 729 19.31 -8.74 -26.31
CA VAL A 729 19.06 -9.72 -25.24
C VAL A 729 19.77 -11.06 -25.52
N THR A 730 19.69 -11.55 -26.76
CA THR A 730 20.35 -12.80 -27.19
C THR A 730 21.87 -12.71 -27.03
N GLU A 731 22.45 -11.56 -27.33
CA GLU A 731 23.89 -11.28 -27.28
C GLU A 731 24.37 -10.86 -25.88
N GLY A 732 23.47 -10.68 -24.91
CA GLY A 732 23.80 -10.20 -23.57
C GLY A 732 24.23 -8.73 -23.51
N ARG A 733 23.83 -7.91 -24.50
CA ARG A 733 24.16 -6.49 -24.59
C ARG A 733 23.20 -5.62 -23.77
N ASP A 734 23.74 -4.54 -23.21
CA ASP A 734 22.96 -3.47 -22.58
C ASP A 734 22.96 -2.25 -23.52
N GLU A 735 22.05 -2.25 -24.50
CA GLU A 735 22.00 -1.24 -25.56
C GLU A 735 21.74 0.18 -25.03
N VAL A 736 21.09 0.31 -23.87
CA VAL A 736 20.86 1.60 -23.22
C VAL A 736 22.15 2.15 -22.61
N LEU A 737 22.93 1.30 -21.92
CA LEU A 737 24.25 1.68 -21.41
C LEU A 737 25.26 1.92 -22.53
N GLU A 738 25.26 1.07 -23.57
CA GLU A 738 26.10 1.25 -24.77
C GLU A 738 25.84 2.63 -25.41
N LYS A 739 24.58 3.06 -25.53
CA LYS A 739 24.26 4.39 -26.05
C LYS A 739 24.79 5.52 -25.16
N ALA A 740 24.73 5.37 -23.84
CA ALA A 740 25.31 6.35 -22.93
C ALA A 740 26.83 6.49 -23.15
N LEU A 741 27.54 5.37 -23.30
CA LEU A 741 28.98 5.36 -23.58
C LEU A 741 29.31 5.96 -24.95
N GLU A 742 28.47 5.72 -25.96
CA GLU A 742 28.60 6.33 -27.29
C GLU A 742 28.46 7.87 -27.23
N VAL A 743 27.46 8.38 -26.49
CA VAL A 743 27.25 9.82 -26.28
C VAL A 743 28.46 10.46 -25.61
N ILE A 744 29.03 9.80 -24.59
CA ILE A 744 30.25 10.25 -23.92
C ILE A 744 31.41 10.35 -24.92
N ALA A 745 31.66 9.28 -25.68
CA ALA A 745 32.77 9.20 -26.63
C ALA A 745 32.68 10.26 -27.76
N ASN A 746 31.47 10.54 -28.24
CA ASN A 746 31.25 11.59 -29.25
C ASN A 746 31.46 12.99 -28.68
N SER A 747 31.20 13.18 -27.39
CA SER A 747 31.39 14.47 -26.74
C SER A 747 32.84 14.81 -26.40
N THR A 748 33.74 13.81 -26.37
CA THR A 748 35.20 14.00 -26.20
C THR A 748 35.94 14.29 -27.52
N LYS A 749 35.29 14.12 -28.67
CA LYS A 749 35.88 14.38 -30.00
C LYS A 749 35.64 15.80 -30.51
N LYS A 750 34.76 16.56 -29.84
CA LYS A 750 34.54 18.00 -30.06
C LYS A 750 35.26 18.76 -28.97
#